data_AF-A0A9W5WUM5-F1
#
_entry.id   AF-A0A9W5WUM5-F1
#
_cell.length_a   1.000
_cell.length_b   1.000
_cell.length_c   1.000
_cell.angle_alpha   90.00
_cell.angle_beta   90.00
_cell.angle_gamma   90.00
#
_symmetry.space_group_name_H-M   'P 1'
#
loop_
_entity.id
_entity.type
_entity.pdbx_description
1 polymer ?
#
loop_
_entity_poly.entity_id
_entity_poly.type
_entity_poly.pdbx_seq_one_letter_code
_entity_poly.pdbx_strand_id
1 'polypeptide(L)'
;MAHPGGDNTSNDDWAPWTVYNRSNVYLCRHLSHLLYRLHTAPNQKLKFVLSTHIQAFGDIITASEVLPHRVIMALDPEYLALMLRSSIPIASCALLIIKTVLSNKNSARHISSLLPHLCNLVSFLIDMDSIDPTTKALLERSSCTQSHLRARLISDCLSIFITISNSLGSDVVANTILDTVDLTEEVDDLSKDMFDLCDTADTNTESSGDKCHLCDLLECREFKEVSMTIEQLERDLDVLARAHLDDYRSQQKEAAELREDTDCNIGSLVNKVGTSLLKALLSLKGDTSSGDLVSIYLGSLKCTMELIPASHRVQLLTECLDSGNIDVLIMLLDLCRTPKSPMIAEQTRISYTACGLLDQNLHRSSVAILASFLAEMVQKHGFAALGPDLDMSDGAKSLIKRLCSVVRRTEIEIHMGIYDVIRRGATVDGVSASFRLLESVLVCLGDQESLLPSCHDLFAAIHRTANTVFEYFDEIDNQTSSQYTGLTTCCCRFIGCWMTLEPLHLKSLYLRKLPKMLSLISTSDFMWLLPTFEYMDTVDLDSVPILEPCLLTISVISTYIGESHICPDGRRYHKALSMCYGILERLFLEGTTDGAHMFASVDPQKLGVTAKTWTQFDYYKIVDSSNVHFSPRVPLEICVPLPLEITTLDSTYTNAKQVLQFLQYHFATILSRSHPKLRSEQTGHSGPTDDLSLVQAAIEASLGSMSSLESDWSEALCELSLATASVSLCRIHQSVIRELMDPCIVFLIMESIAISFAYLKPAGYSVSDHTPTTLWYRISLCATVLIQRQPMFVNIFAYVCRKVTLKPIDMPKQQVEDLINDGWISADSASAADFVCTLASSIR
;
A
#
# COMPACT_ATOMS: atom_id res chain seq x y z
N MET A 1 -55.81 19.86 31.55
CA MET A 1 -56.91 20.82 31.78
C MET A 1 -58.24 20.15 31.44
N ALA A 2 -59.31 20.58 32.10
CA ALA A 2 -60.59 19.90 32.31
C ALA A 2 -61.30 19.28 31.09
N HIS A 3 -61.99 18.16 31.33
CA HIS A 3 -63.09 17.64 30.51
C HIS A 3 -64.23 18.66 30.37
N PRO A 4 -64.85 18.71 29.19
CA PRO A 4 -66.30 18.85 29.09
C PRO A 4 -66.88 17.64 28.35
N GLY A 5 -67.84 16.96 28.99
CA GLY A 5 -68.73 16.01 28.35
C GLY A 5 -69.85 16.72 27.57
N GLY A 6 -70.37 16.04 26.56
CA GLY A 6 -71.54 16.44 25.78
C GLY A 6 -71.68 15.57 24.54
N ASP A 7 -72.59 14.59 24.63
CA ASP A 7 -72.93 13.59 23.63
C ASP A 7 -73.18 14.15 22.21
N ASN A 8 -72.61 13.46 21.22
CA ASN A 8 -73.26 13.22 19.94
C ASN A 8 -72.83 11.83 19.44
N THR A 9 -73.75 10.89 19.57
CA THR A 9 -73.69 9.53 19.07
C THR A 9 -73.83 9.53 17.54
N SER A 10 -72.71 9.32 16.85
CA SER A 10 -72.71 8.68 15.53
C SER A 10 -71.74 7.50 15.61
N ASN A 11 -72.26 6.29 15.38
CA ASN A 11 -71.57 5.02 15.43
C ASN A 11 -70.21 5.05 14.70
N ASP A 12 -69.15 5.21 15.48
CA ASP A 12 -67.82 4.70 15.17
C ASP A 12 -67.81 3.23 15.59
N ASP A 13 -68.43 2.37 14.78
CA ASP A 13 -68.39 0.91 14.95
C ASP A 13 -66.98 0.40 14.58
N TRP A 14 -66.01 0.65 15.46
CA TRP A 14 -64.75 -0.09 15.51
C TRP A 14 -65.08 -1.51 15.98
N ALA A 15 -65.43 -2.40 15.05
CA ALA A 15 -65.74 -3.79 15.35
C ALA A 15 -64.64 -4.42 16.24
N PRO A 16 -64.98 -5.30 17.20
CA PRO A 16 -64.00 -5.93 18.07
C PRO A 16 -63.22 -7.00 17.28
N TRP A 17 -62.07 -6.59 16.73
CA TRP A 17 -61.10 -7.51 16.11
C TRP A 17 -60.33 -8.25 17.21
N THR A 18 -60.98 -9.20 17.87
CA THR A 18 -60.43 -9.95 19.02
C THR A 18 -59.59 -11.17 18.63
N VAL A 19 -59.42 -11.48 17.34
CA VAL A 19 -58.61 -12.62 16.86
C VAL A 19 -57.58 -12.16 15.81
N TYR A 20 -56.35 -11.91 16.24
CA TYR A 20 -55.24 -11.54 15.35
C TYR A 20 -54.42 -12.77 14.95
N ASN A 21 -54.62 -13.26 13.73
CA ASN A 21 -53.71 -14.17 13.02
C ASN A 21 -52.97 -13.40 11.92
N ARG A 22 -51.77 -13.87 11.51
CA ARG A 22 -50.98 -13.32 10.37
C ARG A 22 -51.80 -13.14 9.08
N SER A 23 -52.91 -13.85 8.94
CA SER A 23 -53.84 -13.80 7.81
C SER A 23 -54.92 -12.70 7.89
N ASN A 24 -55.14 -12.08 9.06
CA ASN A 24 -56.24 -11.12 9.28
C ASN A 24 -55.78 -9.65 9.42
N VAL A 25 -54.47 -9.36 9.28
CA VAL A 25 -53.94 -7.99 9.31
C VAL A 25 -53.63 -7.55 7.89
N TYR A 26 -54.52 -6.74 7.30
CA TYR A 26 -54.32 -6.17 5.96
C TYR A 26 -53.07 -5.28 5.92
N LEU A 27 -52.13 -5.64 5.02
CA LEU A 27 -50.85 -5.00 4.81
C LEU A 27 -50.97 -3.84 3.81
N CYS A 28 -50.83 -2.61 4.29
CA CYS A 28 -50.77 -1.44 3.42
C CYS A 28 -49.39 -1.34 2.74
N ARG A 29 -49.34 -0.92 1.46
CA ARG A 29 -48.10 -0.65 0.71
C ARG A 29 -47.44 0.69 1.06
N HIS A 30 -48.07 1.51 1.91
CA HIS A 30 -47.56 2.83 2.31
C HIS A 30 -47.03 2.81 3.74
N LEU A 31 -45.76 3.17 3.92
CA LEU A 31 -45.09 3.23 5.24
C LEU A 31 -45.79 4.20 6.21
N SER A 32 -46.30 5.34 5.72
CA SER A 32 -47.02 6.32 6.54
C SER A 32 -48.27 5.74 7.20
N HIS A 33 -49.00 4.85 6.51
CA HIS A 33 -50.17 4.16 7.08
C HIS A 33 -49.76 3.13 8.13
N LEU A 34 -48.62 2.46 7.92
CA LEU A 34 -48.06 1.55 8.91
C LEU A 34 -47.63 2.31 10.17
N LEU A 35 -46.97 3.46 10.02
CA LEU A 35 -46.57 4.32 11.14
C LEU A 35 -47.79 4.80 11.95
N TYR A 36 -48.85 5.24 11.26
CA TYR A 36 -50.10 5.62 11.92
C TYR A 36 -50.68 4.49 12.75
N ARG A 37 -50.84 3.30 12.15
CA ARG A 37 -51.40 2.13 12.85
C ARG A 37 -50.50 1.61 13.97
N LEU A 38 -49.18 1.75 13.85
CA LEU A 38 -48.22 1.41 14.92
C LEU A 38 -48.37 2.35 16.11
N HIS A 39 -48.45 3.65 15.85
CA HIS A 39 -48.56 4.67 16.88
C HIS A 39 -49.92 4.62 17.60
N THR A 40 -51.01 4.34 16.87
CA THR A 40 -52.37 4.27 17.44
C THR A 40 -52.82 2.86 17.81
N ALA A 41 -51.90 1.89 17.92
CA ALA A 41 -52.25 0.51 18.24
C ALA A 41 -52.89 0.41 19.65
N PRO A 42 -54.09 -0.18 19.80
CA PRO A 42 -54.80 -0.22 21.08
C PRO A 42 -54.26 -1.29 22.04
N ASN A 43 -53.44 -2.23 21.55
CA ASN A 43 -52.82 -3.26 22.38
C ASN A 43 -51.45 -3.68 21.81
N GLN A 44 -50.63 -4.30 22.68
CA GLN A 44 -49.27 -4.73 22.36
C GLN A 44 -49.20 -5.86 21.32
N LYS A 45 -50.25 -6.71 21.24
CA LYS A 45 -50.35 -7.81 20.26
C LYS A 45 -50.47 -7.30 18.83
N LEU A 46 -51.35 -6.32 18.58
CA LEU A 46 -51.46 -5.68 17.28
C LEU A 46 -50.17 -4.92 16.95
N LYS A 47 -49.60 -4.21 17.93
CA LYS A 47 -48.32 -3.50 17.77
C LYS A 47 -47.19 -4.45 17.36
N PHE A 48 -47.15 -5.66 17.91
CA PHE A 48 -46.17 -6.69 17.53
C PHE A 48 -46.38 -7.19 16.09
N VAL A 49 -47.61 -7.55 15.72
CA VAL A 49 -47.87 -8.02 14.35
C VAL A 49 -47.48 -6.94 13.34
N LEU A 50 -47.88 -5.69 13.58
CA LEU A 50 -47.54 -4.56 12.72
C LEU A 50 -46.02 -4.30 12.68
N SER A 51 -45.30 -4.44 13.81
CA SER A 51 -43.86 -4.17 13.85
C SER A 51 -43.05 -5.16 13.01
N THR A 52 -43.51 -6.42 12.88
CA THR A 52 -42.85 -7.41 12.01
C THR A 52 -42.85 -7.03 10.53
N HIS A 53 -43.74 -6.13 10.10
CA HIS A 53 -43.84 -5.68 8.70
C HIS A 53 -42.91 -4.52 8.35
N ILE A 54 -42.24 -3.92 9.33
CA ILE A 54 -41.28 -2.82 9.10
C ILE A 54 -40.15 -3.24 8.16
N GLN A 55 -39.75 -4.51 8.19
CA GLN A 55 -38.70 -5.06 7.33
C GLN A 55 -39.02 -4.94 5.83
N ALA A 56 -40.31 -5.00 5.45
CA ALA A 56 -40.72 -4.85 4.06
C ALA A 56 -40.45 -3.44 3.50
N PHE A 57 -40.17 -2.46 4.39
CA PHE A 57 -39.86 -1.07 4.06
C PHE A 57 -38.39 -0.70 4.31
N GLY A 58 -37.51 -1.68 4.56
CA GLY A 58 -36.11 -1.45 4.95
C GLY A 58 -35.34 -0.53 3.99
N ASP A 59 -35.47 -0.73 2.68
CA ASP A 59 -34.80 0.09 1.66
C ASP A 59 -35.26 1.57 1.71
N ILE A 60 -36.55 1.78 1.96
CA ILE A 60 -37.14 3.13 2.03
C ILE A 60 -36.70 3.83 3.34
N ILE A 61 -36.65 3.08 4.44
CA ILE A 61 -36.24 3.60 5.75
C ILE A 61 -34.76 3.97 5.72
N THR A 62 -33.90 3.11 5.19
CA THR A 62 -32.45 3.33 5.14
C THR A 62 -32.05 4.46 4.19
N ALA A 63 -32.80 4.69 3.11
CA ALA A 63 -32.55 5.78 2.16
C ALA A 63 -32.93 7.18 2.70
N SER A 64 -33.66 7.27 3.81
CA SER A 64 -34.13 8.54 4.37
C SER A 64 -33.40 8.92 5.66
N GLU A 65 -33.11 10.22 5.82
CA GLU A 65 -32.56 10.74 7.07
C GLU A 65 -33.63 10.84 8.19
N VAL A 66 -34.91 10.90 7.82
CA VAL A 66 -36.01 11.28 8.73
C VAL A 66 -36.90 10.08 9.08
N LEU A 67 -37.15 9.19 8.14
CA LEU A 67 -38.02 8.02 8.38
C LEU A 67 -37.53 7.10 9.52
N PRO A 68 -36.22 6.87 9.71
CA PRO A 68 -35.74 6.04 10.80
C PRO A 68 -36.24 6.48 12.17
N HIS A 69 -36.06 7.75 12.55
CA HIS A 69 -36.50 8.21 13.87
C HIS A 69 -38.02 8.22 14.01
N ARG A 70 -38.77 8.49 12.93
CA ARG A 70 -40.24 8.38 12.93
C ARG A 70 -40.70 6.95 13.21
N VAL A 71 -40.01 5.96 12.64
CA VAL A 71 -40.27 4.53 12.93
C VAL A 71 -39.96 4.21 14.39
N ILE A 72 -38.82 4.68 14.93
CA ILE A 72 -38.47 4.46 16.35
C ILE A 72 -39.55 5.05 17.27
N MET A 73 -39.97 6.30 17.03
CA MET A 73 -40.96 6.97 17.88
C MET A 73 -42.37 6.39 17.72
N ALA A 74 -42.75 5.92 16.52
CA ALA A 74 -44.02 5.22 16.33
C ALA A 74 -44.04 3.86 17.06
N LEU A 75 -42.90 3.18 17.11
CA LEU A 75 -42.74 1.95 17.87
C LEU A 75 -42.65 2.19 19.37
N ASP A 76 -42.12 3.34 19.80
CA ASP A 76 -41.73 3.63 21.18
C ASP A 76 -40.48 2.84 21.62
N PRO A 77 -39.38 3.50 22.04
CA PRO A 77 -38.22 2.83 22.64
C PRO A 77 -38.58 1.90 23.81
N GLU A 78 -39.54 2.26 24.66
CA GLU A 78 -39.94 1.41 25.80
C GLU A 78 -40.55 0.09 25.34
N TYR A 79 -41.30 0.12 24.25
CA TYR A 79 -41.85 -1.09 23.64
C TYR A 79 -40.76 -1.98 23.02
N LEU A 80 -39.73 -1.38 22.41
CA LEU A 80 -38.57 -2.15 21.92
C LEU A 80 -37.78 -2.77 23.08
N ALA A 81 -37.63 -2.06 24.20
CA ALA A 81 -37.03 -2.60 25.42
C ALA A 81 -37.84 -3.79 25.97
N LEU A 82 -39.17 -3.68 26.00
CA LEU A 82 -40.08 -4.76 26.39
C LEU A 82 -39.90 -6.01 25.50
N MET A 83 -39.83 -5.83 24.17
CA MET A 83 -39.62 -6.94 23.24
C MET A 83 -38.26 -7.63 23.46
N LEU A 84 -37.20 -6.88 23.77
CA LEU A 84 -35.87 -7.44 24.06
C LEU A 84 -35.83 -8.24 25.37
N ARG A 85 -36.71 -7.92 26.33
CA ARG A 85 -36.82 -8.60 27.64
C ARG A 85 -37.77 -9.80 27.64
N SER A 86 -38.50 -10.04 26.54
CA SER A 86 -39.48 -11.13 26.42
C SER A 86 -38.81 -12.45 25.99
N SER A 87 -39.55 -13.35 25.33
CA SER A 87 -39.01 -14.61 24.80
C SER A 87 -37.99 -14.42 23.67
N ILE A 88 -37.10 -15.40 23.49
CA ILE A 88 -36.02 -15.37 22.46
C ILE A 88 -36.53 -15.06 21.03
N PRO A 89 -37.67 -15.58 20.55
CA PRO A 89 -38.17 -15.28 19.21
C PRO A 89 -38.65 -13.81 19.10
N ILE A 90 -39.24 -13.27 20.17
CA ILE A 90 -39.68 -11.87 20.23
C ILE A 90 -38.46 -10.94 20.26
N ALA A 91 -37.45 -11.28 21.07
CA ALA A 91 -36.19 -10.55 21.11
C ALA A 91 -35.48 -10.58 19.75
N SER A 92 -35.49 -11.72 19.05
CA SER A 92 -34.96 -11.82 17.68
C SER A 92 -35.66 -10.86 16.70
N CYS A 93 -37.00 -10.75 16.77
CA CYS A 93 -37.74 -9.77 15.98
C CYS A 93 -37.35 -8.34 16.33
N ALA A 94 -37.17 -8.02 17.63
CA ALA A 94 -36.73 -6.71 18.07
C ALA A 94 -35.35 -6.35 17.50
N LEU A 95 -34.38 -7.25 17.59
CA LEU A 95 -33.03 -7.05 17.03
C LEU A 95 -33.08 -6.78 15.52
N LEU A 96 -33.92 -7.51 14.78
CA LEU A 96 -34.07 -7.34 13.34
C LEU A 96 -34.70 -5.98 12.98
N ILE A 97 -35.67 -5.51 13.77
CA ILE A 97 -36.25 -4.17 13.64
C ILE A 97 -35.20 -3.09 13.95
N ILE A 98 -34.49 -3.22 15.07
CA ILE A 98 -33.44 -2.27 15.49
C ILE A 98 -32.38 -2.14 14.39
N LYS A 99 -31.90 -3.26 13.84
CA LYS A 99 -30.97 -3.26 12.70
C LYS A 99 -31.49 -2.52 11.47
N THR A 100 -32.78 -2.70 11.15
CA THR A 100 -33.41 -2.06 9.99
C THR A 100 -33.46 -0.55 10.13
N VAL A 101 -33.63 -0.06 11.36
CA VAL A 101 -33.84 1.36 11.65
C VAL A 101 -32.53 2.09 12.01
N LEU A 102 -31.46 1.37 12.33
CA LEU A 102 -30.16 1.92 12.67
C LEU A 102 -29.36 2.33 11.42
N SER A 103 -29.76 3.43 10.75
CA SER A 103 -29.15 3.88 9.49
C SER A 103 -28.29 5.14 9.59
N ASN A 104 -28.49 5.99 10.61
CA ASN A 104 -27.80 7.27 10.72
C ASN A 104 -27.46 7.67 12.17
N LYS A 105 -26.75 8.79 12.32
CA LYS A 105 -26.28 9.29 13.63
C LYS A 105 -27.44 9.63 14.58
N ASN A 106 -28.57 10.11 14.06
CA ASN A 106 -29.72 10.47 14.90
C ASN A 106 -30.45 9.21 15.37
N SER A 107 -30.73 8.25 14.47
CA SER A 107 -31.32 6.96 14.85
C SER A 107 -30.45 6.21 15.86
N ALA A 108 -29.12 6.29 15.74
CA ALA A 108 -28.20 5.73 16.72
C ALA A 108 -28.36 6.37 18.12
N ARG A 109 -28.58 7.69 18.21
CA ARG A 109 -28.85 8.38 19.49
C ARG A 109 -30.20 7.98 20.10
N HIS A 110 -31.20 7.72 19.27
CA HIS A 110 -32.48 7.24 19.78
C HIS A 110 -32.37 5.81 20.31
N ILE A 111 -31.64 4.95 19.62
CA ILE A 111 -31.45 3.54 20.00
C ILE A 111 -30.48 3.40 21.19
N SER A 112 -29.61 4.38 21.46
CA SER A 112 -28.65 4.27 22.56
C SER A 112 -29.27 4.13 23.95
N SER A 113 -30.54 4.52 24.14
CA SER A 113 -31.29 4.22 25.38
C SER A 113 -31.57 2.72 25.57
N LEU A 114 -31.53 1.92 24.51
CA LEU A 114 -31.74 0.47 24.53
C LEU A 114 -30.47 -0.34 24.82
N LEU A 115 -29.29 0.31 24.87
CA LEU A 115 -28.01 -0.37 25.10
C LEU A 115 -28.02 -1.25 26.37
N PRO A 116 -28.52 -0.80 27.54
CA PRO A 116 -28.59 -1.65 28.73
C PRO A 116 -29.40 -2.94 28.50
N HIS A 117 -30.53 -2.85 27.80
CA HIS A 117 -31.37 -4.01 27.49
C HIS A 117 -30.70 -4.98 26.52
N LEU A 118 -30.00 -4.47 25.51
CA LEU A 118 -29.20 -5.29 24.60
C LEU A 118 -28.07 -6.01 25.35
N CYS A 119 -27.42 -5.35 26.30
CA CYS A 119 -26.40 -5.96 27.14
C CYS A 119 -26.96 -7.06 28.05
N ASN A 120 -28.11 -6.82 28.67
CA ASN A 120 -28.77 -7.83 29.50
C ASN A 120 -29.18 -9.06 28.66
N LEU A 121 -29.69 -8.86 27.44
CA LEU A 121 -29.99 -9.94 26.50
C LEU A 121 -28.72 -10.73 26.13
N VAL A 122 -27.61 -10.06 25.82
CA VAL A 122 -26.34 -10.72 25.50
C VAL A 122 -25.80 -11.51 26.70
N SER A 123 -25.88 -10.94 27.91
CA SER A 123 -25.49 -11.60 29.15
C SER A 123 -26.31 -12.88 29.37
N PHE A 124 -27.64 -12.79 29.22
CA PHE A 124 -28.54 -13.94 29.27
C PHE A 124 -28.17 -15.00 28.23
N LEU A 125 -27.95 -14.61 26.97
CA LEU A 125 -27.58 -15.54 25.90
C LEU A 125 -26.26 -16.27 26.16
N ILE A 126 -25.34 -15.71 26.95
CA ILE A 126 -24.07 -16.34 27.32
C ILE A 126 -24.25 -17.38 28.42
N ASP A 127 -25.08 -17.07 29.42
CA ASP A 127 -25.29 -17.93 30.58
C ASP A 127 -26.48 -18.91 30.40
N MET A 128 -27.13 -18.89 29.22
CA MET A 128 -28.30 -19.73 28.92
C MET A 128 -27.94 -21.22 28.74
N ASP A 129 -28.31 -22.03 29.72
CA ASP A 129 -28.19 -23.50 29.71
C ASP A 129 -29.46 -24.23 29.23
N SER A 130 -30.63 -23.61 29.33
CA SER A 130 -31.91 -24.19 28.92
C SER A 130 -32.76 -23.20 28.12
N ILE A 131 -33.55 -23.70 27.17
CA ILE A 131 -34.43 -22.88 26.33
C ILE A 131 -35.87 -22.97 26.86
N ASP A 132 -36.60 -21.86 26.79
CA ASP A 132 -38.05 -21.85 26.98
C ASP A 132 -38.78 -22.80 25.99
N PRO A 133 -39.95 -23.35 26.40
CA PRO A 133 -40.68 -24.34 25.61
C PRO A 133 -41.15 -23.82 24.25
N THR A 134 -41.44 -22.52 24.12
CA THR A 134 -41.91 -21.89 22.88
C THR A 134 -40.81 -21.88 21.83
N THR A 135 -39.61 -21.46 22.20
CA THR A 135 -38.44 -21.49 21.33
C THR A 135 -38.03 -22.92 20.99
N LYS A 136 -38.15 -23.87 21.93
CA LYS A 136 -37.90 -25.29 21.64
C LYS A 136 -38.85 -25.83 20.56
N ALA A 137 -40.16 -25.55 20.66
CA ALA A 137 -41.14 -25.96 19.66
C ALA A 137 -40.90 -25.33 18.28
N LEU A 138 -40.40 -24.08 18.23
CA LEU A 138 -40.03 -23.42 16.99
C LEU A 138 -38.76 -24.02 16.37
N LEU A 139 -37.76 -24.36 17.21
CA LEU A 139 -36.53 -25.00 16.76
C LEU A 139 -36.82 -26.39 16.16
N GLU A 140 -37.68 -27.19 16.80
CA GLU A 140 -38.13 -28.50 16.29
C GLU A 140 -38.83 -28.42 14.92
N ARG A 141 -39.46 -27.27 14.62
CA ARG A 141 -40.09 -26.99 13.31
C ARG A 141 -39.15 -26.35 12.30
N SER A 142 -37.94 -25.98 12.71
CA SER A 142 -36.92 -25.34 11.88
C SER A 142 -35.73 -26.27 11.65
N SER A 143 -34.92 -26.01 10.63
CA SER A 143 -33.63 -26.70 10.46
C SER A 143 -32.51 -26.11 11.34
N CYS A 144 -32.84 -25.20 12.27
CA CYS A 144 -31.88 -24.44 13.07
C CYS A 144 -31.61 -25.12 14.41
N THR A 145 -30.34 -25.22 14.81
CA THR A 145 -29.95 -25.72 16.13
C THR A 145 -29.98 -24.60 17.16
N GLN A 146 -30.09 -24.95 18.45
CA GLN A 146 -29.96 -24.00 19.56
C GLN A 146 -28.65 -23.20 19.51
N SER A 147 -27.53 -23.86 19.19
CA SER A 147 -26.22 -23.22 19.07
C SER A 147 -26.19 -22.18 17.95
N HIS A 148 -26.84 -22.47 16.81
CA HIS A 148 -26.92 -21.56 15.67
C HIS A 148 -27.79 -20.34 15.96
N LEU A 149 -28.95 -20.53 16.57
CA LEU A 149 -29.79 -19.41 17.02
C LEU A 149 -29.04 -18.51 18.01
N ARG A 150 -28.40 -19.11 19.03
CA ARG A 150 -27.62 -18.38 20.03
C ARG A 150 -26.46 -17.59 19.40
N ALA A 151 -25.69 -18.23 18.52
CA ALA A 151 -24.58 -17.58 17.81
C ALA A 151 -25.06 -16.37 17.00
N ARG A 152 -26.16 -16.52 16.27
CA ARG A 152 -26.76 -15.46 15.45
C ARG A 152 -27.25 -14.28 16.29
N LEU A 153 -27.95 -14.54 17.40
CA LEU A 153 -28.44 -13.47 18.27
C LEU A 153 -27.31 -12.69 18.95
N ILE A 154 -26.26 -13.38 19.41
CA ILE A 154 -25.06 -12.71 19.93
C ILE A 154 -24.41 -11.84 18.84
N SER A 155 -24.26 -12.38 17.63
CA SER A 155 -23.75 -11.63 16.47
C SER A 155 -24.60 -10.41 16.16
N ASP A 156 -25.92 -10.55 16.23
CA ASP A 156 -26.87 -9.48 15.98
C ASP A 156 -26.72 -8.34 16.99
N CYS A 157 -26.65 -8.65 18.28
CA CYS A 157 -26.40 -7.65 19.32
C CYS A 157 -25.04 -6.95 19.14
N LEU A 158 -23.97 -7.71 18.89
CA LEU A 158 -22.63 -7.14 18.69
C LEU A 158 -22.57 -6.22 17.46
N SER A 159 -23.25 -6.58 16.38
CA SER A 159 -23.33 -5.74 15.18
C SER A 159 -24.08 -4.42 15.42
N ILE A 160 -25.09 -4.42 16.30
CA ILE A 160 -25.78 -3.20 16.72
C ILE A 160 -24.81 -2.32 17.54
N PHE A 161 -24.07 -2.90 18.50
CA PHE A 161 -23.06 -2.17 19.26
C PHE A 161 -21.97 -1.55 18.37
N ILE A 162 -21.47 -2.27 17.38
CA ILE A 162 -20.51 -1.77 16.38
C ILE A 162 -21.09 -0.57 15.62
N THR A 163 -22.33 -0.70 15.15
CA THR A 163 -22.97 0.34 14.33
C THR A 163 -23.21 1.62 15.15
N ILE A 164 -23.59 1.47 16.42
CA ILE A 164 -23.72 2.59 17.37
C ILE A 164 -22.35 3.23 17.65
N SER A 165 -21.33 2.41 17.94
CA SER A 165 -19.96 2.85 18.18
C SER A 165 -19.39 3.63 16.99
N ASN A 166 -19.59 3.15 15.75
CA ASN A 166 -19.15 3.83 14.54
C ASN A 166 -19.89 5.16 14.30
N SER A 167 -21.16 5.25 14.71
CA SER A 167 -22.00 6.45 14.49
C SER A 167 -21.81 7.53 15.56
N LEU A 168 -21.59 7.13 16.82
CA LEU A 168 -21.57 8.02 17.98
C LEU A 168 -20.19 8.14 18.65
N GLY A 169 -19.27 7.22 18.38
CA GLY A 169 -17.98 7.08 19.06
C GLY A 169 -17.96 5.88 20.02
N SER A 170 -16.80 5.26 20.18
CA SER A 170 -16.57 4.10 21.05
C SER A 170 -16.90 4.36 22.52
N ASP A 171 -16.74 5.61 22.96
CA ASP A 171 -16.93 6.02 24.34
C ASP A 171 -18.40 5.90 24.78
N VAL A 172 -19.35 5.99 23.85
CA VAL A 172 -20.78 5.86 24.18
C VAL A 172 -21.11 4.44 24.62
N VAL A 173 -20.59 3.45 23.91
CA VAL A 173 -20.77 2.04 24.26
C VAL A 173 -19.95 1.69 25.50
N ALA A 174 -18.69 2.14 25.59
CA ALA A 174 -17.84 1.84 26.74
C ALA A 174 -18.28 2.49 28.06
N ASN A 175 -19.12 3.52 28.03
CA ASN A 175 -19.58 4.23 29.23
C ASN A 175 -21.04 3.94 29.60
N THR A 176 -21.68 2.95 28.96
CA THR A 176 -23.05 2.57 29.31
C THR A 176 -23.02 1.80 30.64
N ILE A 177 -23.80 2.27 31.60
CA ILE A 177 -23.97 1.63 32.91
C ILE A 177 -24.93 0.45 32.73
N LEU A 178 -24.52 -0.73 33.23
CA LEU A 178 -25.41 -1.87 33.35
C LEU A 178 -26.24 -1.69 34.61
N ASP A 179 -27.44 -1.16 34.47
CA ASP A 179 -28.42 -1.30 35.55
C ASP A 179 -28.78 -2.78 35.66
N THR A 180 -28.76 -3.30 36.89
CA THR A 180 -29.37 -4.57 37.26
C THR A 180 -30.88 -4.43 37.13
N VAL A 181 -31.37 -4.34 35.90
CA VAL A 181 -32.78 -4.56 35.61
C VAL A 181 -32.98 -6.05 35.83
N ASP A 182 -33.56 -6.40 36.97
CA ASP A 182 -33.98 -7.76 37.29
C ASP A 182 -34.84 -8.28 36.13
N LEU A 183 -34.24 -9.12 35.28
CA LEU A 183 -34.97 -9.94 34.30
C LEU A 183 -35.80 -11.03 34.99
N THR A 184 -35.74 -11.09 36.32
CA THR A 184 -36.48 -12.00 37.20
C THR A 184 -37.85 -11.45 37.61
N GLU A 185 -38.11 -10.14 37.49
CA GLU A 185 -39.47 -9.65 37.57
C GLU A 185 -40.23 -10.18 36.35
N GLU A 186 -41.28 -10.96 36.61
CA GLU A 186 -42.23 -11.45 35.62
C GLU A 186 -42.81 -10.25 34.86
N VAL A 187 -42.13 -9.81 33.81
CA VAL A 187 -42.76 -8.98 32.78
C VAL A 187 -43.89 -9.84 32.27
N ASP A 188 -45.13 -9.40 32.50
CA ASP A 188 -46.35 -10.05 31.99
C ASP A 188 -46.04 -10.59 30.60
N ASP A 189 -45.97 -11.92 30.55
CA ASP A 189 -45.22 -12.64 29.56
C ASP A 189 -45.89 -12.34 28.22
N LEU A 190 -45.35 -11.41 27.43
CA LEU A 190 -45.90 -11.06 26.12
C LEU A 190 -46.11 -12.34 25.29
N SER A 191 -45.27 -13.35 25.56
CA SER A 191 -45.39 -14.70 25.03
C SER A 191 -46.68 -15.43 25.47
N LYS A 192 -47.07 -15.41 26.75
CA LYS A 192 -48.33 -16.01 27.24
C LYS A 192 -49.54 -15.32 26.62
N ASP A 193 -49.59 -13.98 26.63
CA ASP A 193 -50.68 -13.20 26.02
C ASP A 193 -50.77 -13.35 24.48
N MET A 194 -49.63 -13.57 23.82
CA MET A 194 -49.59 -13.75 22.37
C MET A 194 -49.98 -15.17 21.93
N PHE A 195 -49.67 -16.19 22.72
CA PHE A 195 -49.84 -17.61 22.36
C PHE A 195 -51.02 -18.33 23.05
N ASP A 196 -51.75 -17.70 23.98
CA ASP A 196 -52.94 -18.27 24.66
C ASP A 196 -54.23 -18.42 23.80
N LEU A 197 -54.11 -18.44 22.47
CA LEU A 197 -55.26 -18.67 21.57
C LEU A 197 -54.95 -19.79 20.58
N CYS A 198 -54.89 -21.01 21.09
CA CYS A 198 -55.06 -22.22 20.28
C CYS A 198 -55.97 -23.19 21.04
N ASP A 199 -57.26 -22.84 21.14
CA ASP A 199 -58.35 -23.81 21.30
C ASP A 199 -59.69 -23.15 20.98
N THR A 200 -59.91 -22.79 19.72
CA THR A 200 -61.27 -22.78 19.16
C THR A 200 -61.22 -23.27 17.73
N ALA A 201 -61.75 -24.47 17.53
CA ALA A 201 -62.14 -24.98 16.22
C ALA A 201 -63.31 -24.13 15.67
N ASP A 202 -63.28 -23.96 14.35
CA ASP A 202 -64.36 -23.49 13.47
C ASP A 202 -64.84 -22.03 13.61
N THR A 203 -64.64 -21.22 12.56
CA THR A 203 -65.71 -20.94 11.59
C THR A 203 -65.22 -20.05 10.45
N ASN A 204 -65.63 -20.41 9.23
CA ASN A 204 -65.49 -19.62 8.02
C ASN A 204 -65.95 -18.17 8.26
N THR A 205 -65.05 -17.21 8.07
CA THR A 205 -65.41 -15.81 7.82
C THR A 205 -64.83 -15.43 6.48
N GLU A 206 -65.74 -15.13 5.55
CA GLU A 206 -65.45 -14.66 4.20
C GLU A 206 -64.62 -13.37 4.27
N SER A 207 -63.47 -13.40 3.59
CA SER A 207 -62.65 -12.24 3.30
C SER A 207 -63.43 -11.25 2.42
N SER A 208 -63.92 -10.17 3.02
CA SER A 208 -64.39 -8.99 2.29
C SER A 208 -63.44 -7.81 2.56
N GLY A 209 -62.86 -7.27 1.48
CA GLY A 209 -62.12 -6.00 1.45
C GLY A 209 -60.60 -6.10 1.24
N ASP A 210 -60.16 -6.22 -0.02
CA ASP A 210 -58.75 -6.30 -0.46
C ASP A 210 -57.89 -5.02 -0.25
N LYS A 211 -58.36 -4.04 0.53
CA LYS A 211 -57.74 -2.71 0.62
C LYS A 211 -57.70 -2.18 2.04
N CYS A 212 -56.61 -1.47 2.37
CA CYS A 212 -56.48 -0.77 3.64
C CYS A 212 -57.53 0.34 3.70
N HIS A 213 -58.28 0.47 4.81
CA HIS A 213 -59.29 1.52 4.97
C HIS A 213 -58.77 2.93 4.68
N LEU A 214 -57.52 3.25 5.06
CA LEU A 214 -56.87 4.52 4.70
C LEU A 214 -56.62 4.65 3.19
N CYS A 215 -56.31 3.55 2.49
CA CYS A 215 -56.25 3.52 1.03
C CYS A 215 -57.65 3.64 0.38
N ASP A 216 -58.68 3.04 0.98
CA ASP A 216 -60.06 3.16 0.51
C ASP A 216 -60.57 4.60 0.64
N LEU A 217 -60.29 5.27 1.76
CA LEU A 217 -60.64 6.68 1.96
C LEU A 217 -59.91 7.61 0.97
N LEU A 218 -58.65 7.30 0.64
CA LEU A 218 -57.89 8.01 -0.40
C LEU A 218 -58.48 7.78 -1.81
N GLU A 219 -58.93 6.56 -2.11
CA GLU A 219 -59.60 6.22 -3.38
C GLU A 219 -61.01 6.84 -3.48
N CYS A 220 -61.75 6.95 -2.37
CA CYS A 220 -63.07 7.56 -2.27
C CYS A 220 -63.05 9.10 -2.31
N ARG A 221 -61.88 9.75 -2.50
CA ARG A 221 -61.67 11.20 -2.54
C ARG A 221 -61.99 11.96 -1.25
N GLU A 222 -62.06 11.28 -0.10
CA GLU A 222 -62.05 11.91 1.24
C GLU A 222 -60.60 12.29 1.65
N PHE A 223 -59.82 12.70 0.66
CA PHE A 223 -58.35 12.78 0.69
C PHE A 223 -57.83 13.81 1.70
N LYS A 224 -58.59 14.88 1.96
CA LYS A 224 -58.09 16.03 2.72
C LYS A 224 -57.93 15.70 4.21
N GLU A 225 -58.89 14.99 4.81
CA GLU A 225 -58.87 14.69 6.25
C GLU A 225 -57.86 13.59 6.57
N VAL A 226 -57.77 12.56 5.73
CA VAL A 226 -56.78 11.48 5.87
C VAL A 226 -55.35 11.96 5.61
N SER A 227 -55.13 12.79 4.59
CA SER A 227 -53.81 13.37 4.33
C SER A 227 -53.38 14.32 5.46
N MET A 228 -54.31 15.12 6.00
CA MET A 228 -54.02 16.01 7.13
C MET A 228 -53.69 15.24 8.41
N THR A 229 -54.38 14.14 8.70
CA THR A 229 -54.11 13.32 9.90
C THR A 229 -52.75 12.61 9.80
N ILE A 230 -52.37 12.12 8.63
CA ILE A 230 -51.04 11.54 8.39
C ILE A 230 -49.94 12.61 8.50
N GLU A 231 -50.11 13.78 7.88
CA GLU A 231 -49.15 14.88 8.00
C GLU A 231 -49.01 15.37 9.45
N GLN A 232 -50.11 15.41 10.20
CA GLN A 232 -50.09 15.80 11.59
C GLN A 232 -49.33 14.77 12.44
N LEU A 233 -49.61 13.47 12.25
CA LEU A 233 -48.86 12.40 12.91
C LEU A 233 -47.36 12.52 12.62
N GLU A 234 -46.96 12.74 11.37
CA GLU A 234 -45.54 12.84 11.02
C GLU A 234 -44.86 14.02 11.74
N ARG A 235 -45.55 15.16 11.88
CA ARG A 235 -45.06 16.29 12.68
C ARG A 235 -44.98 15.95 14.16
N ASP A 236 -45.98 15.25 14.70
CA ASP A 236 -46.01 14.85 16.11
C ASP A 236 -44.85 13.88 16.42
N LEU A 237 -44.59 12.92 15.53
CA LEU A 237 -43.45 12.00 15.63
C LEU A 237 -42.10 12.73 15.54
N ASP A 238 -41.98 13.76 14.69
CA ASP A 238 -40.77 14.59 14.61
C ASP A 238 -40.56 15.42 15.89
N VAL A 239 -41.64 15.90 16.52
CA VAL A 239 -41.59 16.61 17.81
C VAL A 239 -41.20 15.66 18.94
N LEU A 240 -41.81 14.46 19.00
CA LEU A 240 -41.46 13.41 19.96
C LEU A 240 -40.01 12.99 19.84
N ALA A 241 -39.49 12.85 18.61
CA ALA A 241 -38.08 12.54 18.40
C ALA A 241 -37.17 13.62 19.00
N ARG A 242 -37.48 14.91 18.80
CA ARG A 242 -36.68 15.99 19.39
C ARG A 242 -36.74 15.97 20.91
N ALA A 243 -37.94 15.83 21.48
CA ALA A 243 -38.13 15.73 22.94
C ALA A 243 -37.32 14.59 23.54
N HIS A 244 -37.42 13.38 22.97
CA HIS A 244 -36.65 12.21 23.41
C HIS A 244 -35.14 12.46 23.40
N LEU A 245 -34.60 13.15 22.39
CA LEU A 245 -33.16 13.48 22.35
C LEU A 245 -32.75 14.49 23.42
N ASP A 246 -33.61 15.45 23.73
CA ASP A 246 -33.35 16.46 24.75
C ASP A 246 -33.44 15.87 26.17
N ASP A 247 -34.40 14.96 26.40
CA ASP A 247 -34.50 14.17 27.64
C ASP A 247 -33.27 13.27 27.82
N TYR A 248 -32.90 12.53 26.77
CA TYR A 248 -31.70 11.68 26.77
C TYR A 248 -30.42 12.48 27.09
N ARG A 249 -30.26 13.67 26.51
CA ARG A 249 -29.10 14.55 26.79
C ARG A 249 -29.10 15.05 28.23
N SER A 250 -30.26 15.31 28.80
CA SER A 250 -30.41 15.76 30.19
C SER A 250 -30.02 14.63 31.14
N GLN A 251 -30.54 13.42 30.91
CA GLN A 251 -30.18 12.20 31.65
C GLN A 251 -28.68 11.88 31.54
N GLN A 252 -28.08 12.03 30.35
CA GLN A 252 -26.64 11.81 30.18
C GLN A 252 -25.79 12.81 30.98
N LYS A 253 -26.21 14.08 31.09
CA LYS A 253 -25.48 15.09 31.88
C LYS A 253 -25.58 14.80 33.37
N GLU A 254 -26.76 14.48 33.86
CA GLU A 254 -26.98 14.08 35.26
C GLU A 254 -26.17 12.84 35.62
N ALA A 255 -26.18 11.82 34.75
CA ALA A 255 -25.41 10.60 34.94
C ALA A 255 -23.88 10.80 34.83
N ALA A 256 -23.40 11.88 34.20
CA ALA A 256 -21.97 12.20 34.15
C ALA A 256 -21.48 12.87 35.46
N GLU A 257 -22.35 13.58 36.17
CA GLU A 257 -22.03 14.28 37.43
C GLU A 257 -22.00 13.34 38.65
N LEU A 258 -22.64 12.17 38.55
CA LEU A 258 -22.79 11.17 39.63
C LEU A 258 -21.79 10.00 39.57
N ARG A 259 -20.83 9.98 38.63
CA ARG A 259 -19.94 8.82 38.42
C ARG A 259 -18.92 8.64 39.55
N GLU A 260 -19.05 7.55 40.31
CA GLU A 260 -17.96 6.95 41.08
C GLU A 260 -17.28 5.86 40.23
N ASP A 261 -15.95 5.75 40.30
CA ASP A 261 -15.07 4.93 39.43
C ASP A 261 -15.29 3.39 39.49
N THR A 262 -16.35 2.90 40.13
CA THR A 262 -16.55 1.47 40.46
C THR A 262 -17.70 0.77 39.73
N ASP A 263 -18.43 1.44 38.84
CA ASP A 263 -19.64 0.85 38.22
C ASP A 263 -19.35 -0.17 37.10
N CYS A 264 -20.22 -1.18 37.03
CA CYS A 264 -20.15 -2.34 36.15
C CYS A 264 -20.16 -1.94 34.66
N ASN A 265 -18.96 -1.86 34.06
CA ASN A 265 -18.78 -1.40 32.69
C ASN A 265 -19.06 -2.51 31.67
N ILE A 266 -19.75 -2.17 30.56
CA ILE A 266 -19.92 -2.99 29.34
C ILE A 266 -18.64 -3.73 28.91
N GLY A 267 -17.47 -3.14 29.12
CA GLY A 267 -16.18 -3.76 28.79
C GLY A 267 -15.97 -5.14 29.42
N SER A 268 -16.45 -5.35 30.66
CA SER A 268 -16.36 -6.63 31.35
C SER A 268 -17.28 -7.70 30.72
N LEU A 269 -18.50 -7.31 30.35
CA LEU A 269 -19.45 -8.15 29.63
C LEU A 269 -18.91 -8.51 28.25
N VAL A 270 -18.43 -7.54 27.48
CA VAL A 270 -17.82 -7.74 26.16
C VAL A 270 -16.63 -8.70 26.24
N ASN A 271 -15.80 -8.59 27.28
CA ASN A 271 -14.72 -9.55 27.54
C ASN A 271 -15.27 -10.98 27.81
N LYS A 272 -16.30 -11.11 28.66
CA LYS A 272 -16.98 -12.40 28.94
C LYS A 272 -17.59 -13.00 27.66
N VAL A 273 -18.18 -12.16 26.79
CA VAL A 273 -18.68 -12.58 25.47
C VAL A 273 -17.54 -13.14 24.63
N GLY A 274 -16.44 -12.42 24.51
CA GLY A 274 -15.28 -12.81 23.71
C GLY A 274 -14.68 -14.14 24.18
N THR A 275 -14.48 -14.30 25.49
CA THR A 275 -13.95 -15.55 26.06
C THR A 275 -14.92 -16.73 25.85
N SER A 276 -16.24 -16.51 25.94
CA SER A 276 -17.25 -17.53 25.66
C SER A 276 -17.26 -17.94 24.18
N LEU A 277 -17.20 -16.97 23.26
CA LEU A 277 -17.11 -17.20 21.82
C LEU A 277 -15.84 -17.97 21.44
N LEU A 278 -14.70 -17.62 22.04
CA LEU A 278 -13.44 -18.31 21.81
C LEU A 278 -13.51 -19.78 22.28
N LYS A 279 -14.09 -20.04 23.46
CA LYS A 279 -14.32 -21.41 23.95
C LYS A 279 -15.23 -22.22 23.03
N ALA A 280 -16.29 -21.60 22.51
CA ALA A 280 -17.19 -22.23 21.54
C ALA A 280 -16.50 -22.54 20.19
N LEU A 281 -15.61 -21.66 19.73
CA LEU A 281 -14.80 -21.92 18.52
C LEU A 281 -13.83 -23.09 18.73
N LEU A 282 -13.21 -23.18 19.91
CA LEU A 282 -12.28 -24.25 20.23
C LEU A 282 -12.97 -25.62 20.36
N SER A 283 -14.22 -25.67 20.83
CA SER A 283 -14.98 -26.92 20.92
C SER A 283 -15.45 -27.44 19.56
N LEU A 284 -15.56 -26.58 18.55
CA LEU A 284 -15.94 -26.95 17.17
C LEU A 284 -14.77 -27.41 16.30
N LYS A 285 -13.54 -27.41 16.84
CA LYS A 285 -12.32 -27.76 16.09
C LYS A 285 -12.37 -29.23 15.62
N GLY A 286 -12.55 -29.43 14.30
CA GLY A 286 -12.56 -30.74 13.65
C GLY A 286 -13.92 -31.19 13.08
N ASP A 287 -15.00 -30.44 13.33
CA ASP A 287 -16.34 -30.78 12.83
C ASP A 287 -16.66 -30.06 11.51
N THR A 288 -16.43 -30.76 10.38
CA THR A 288 -16.61 -30.21 9.03
C THR A 288 -18.06 -29.83 8.67
N SER A 289 -19.05 -30.28 9.44
CA SER A 289 -20.47 -29.94 9.22
C SER A 289 -20.88 -28.57 9.78
N SER A 290 -19.98 -27.86 10.46
CA SER A 290 -20.28 -26.64 11.23
C SER A 290 -19.74 -25.32 10.64
N GLY A 291 -19.38 -25.29 9.35
CA GLY A 291 -18.73 -24.13 8.71
C GLY A 291 -19.42 -22.78 8.92
N ASP A 292 -20.75 -22.73 8.81
CA ASP A 292 -21.54 -21.50 9.03
C ASP A 292 -21.42 -21.01 10.48
N LEU A 293 -21.44 -21.92 11.47
CA LEU A 293 -21.29 -21.57 12.89
C LEU A 293 -19.92 -20.97 13.19
N VAL A 294 -18.86 -21.57 12.63
CA VAL A 294 -17.48 -21.07 12.77
C VAL A 294 -17.38 -19.65 12.22
N SER A 295 -17.99 -19.39 11.06
CA SER A 295 -18.01 -18.05 10.46
C SER A 295 -18.72 -17.01 11.34
N ILE A 296 -19.88 -17.36 11.92
CA ILE A 296 -20.65 -16.47 12.80
C ILE A 296 -19.87 -16.17 14.08
N TYR A 297 -19.26 -17.19 14.69
CA TYR A 297 -18.47 -17.00 15.91
C TYR A 297 -17.19 -16.20 15.66
N LEU A 298 -16.49 -16.43 14.55
CA LEU A 298 -15.31 -15.61 14.17
C LEU A 298 -15.70 -14.16 13.92
N GLY A 299 -16.80 -13.90 13.19
CA GLY A 299 -17.32 -12.55 12.98
C GLY A 299 -17.72 -11.87 14.29
N SER A 300 -18.35 -12.61 15.19
CA SER A 300 -18.74 -12.11 16.52
C SER A 300 -17.51 -11.80 17.39
N LEU A 301 -16.49 -12.66 17.35
CA LEU A 301 -15.23 -12.44 18.07
C LEU A 301 -14.48 -11.22 17.52
N LYS A 302 -14.50 -11.02 16.19
CA LYS A 302 -13.98 -9.79 15.57
C LYS A 302 -14.67 -8.54 16.10
N CYS A 303 -16.01 -8.51 16.12
CA CYS A 303 -16.76 -7.38 16.68
C CYS A 303 -16.41 -7.15 18.16
N THR A 304 -16.23 -8.23 18.92
CA THR A 304 -15.85 -8.16 20.34
C THR A 304 -14.48 -7.49 20.52
N MET A 305 -13.49 -7.85 19.70
CA MET A 305 -12.15 -7.25 19.73
C MET A 305 -12.15 -5.77 19.33
N GLU A 306 -13.06 -5.34 18.45
CA GLU A 306 -13.21 -3.93 18.08
C GLU A 306 -13.91 -3.10 19.18
N LEU A 307 -14.85 -3.71 19.91
CA LEU A 307 -15.64 -3.04 20.96
C LEU A 307 -14.95 -2.99 22.33
N ILE A 308 -14.07 -3.95 22.63
CA ILE A 308 -13.49 -4.08 23.98
C ILE A 308 -12.59 -2.88 24.33
N PRO A 309 -12.76 -2.24 25.51
CA PRO A 309 -11.89 -1.17 25.98
C PRO A 309 -10.43 -1.64 26.12
N ALA A 310 -9.48 -0.72 25.94
CA ALA A 310 -8.05 -1.03 25.97
C ALA A 310 -7.61 -1.74 27.27
N SER A 311 -8.21 -1.39 28.42
CA SER A 311 -7.92 -1.99 29.72
C SER A 311 -8.20 -3.50 29.82
N HIS A 312 -9.20 -4.00 29.09
CA HIS A 312 -9.61 -5.42 29.14
C HIS A 312 -9.13 -6.23 27.93
N ARG A 313 -8.73 -5.54 26.85
CA ARG A 313 -8.31 -6.15 25.58
C ARG A 313 -7.13 -7.10 25.70
N VAL A 314 -6.15 -6.75 26.54
CA VAL A 314 -4.90 -7.50 26.67
C VAL A 314 -5.16 -8.96 27.09
N GLN A 315 -6.13 -9.18 27.98
CA GLN A 315 -6.49 -10.52 28.44
C GLN A 315 -7.07 -11.37 27.31
N LEU A 316 -8.14 -10.90 26.66
CA LEU A 316 -8.77 -11.64 25.56
C LEU A 316 -7.82 -11.86 24.38
N LEU A 317 -6.99 -10.86 24.07
CA LEU A 317 -5.96 -11.01 23.04
C LEU A 317 -4.99 -12.14 23.39
N THR A 318 -4.55 -12.22 24.65
CA THR A 318 -3.66 -13.30 25.12
C THR A 318 -4.33 -14.66 24.92
N GLU A 319 -5.58 -14.81 25.35
CA GLU A 319 -6.34 -16.05 25.16
C GLU A 319 -6.52 -16.40 23.67
N CYS A 320 -6.76 -15.41 22.80
CA CYS A 320 -6.86 -15.62 21.36
C CYS A 320 -5.54 -16.08 20.75
N LEU A 321 -4.41 -15.50 21.14
CA LEU A 321 -3.07 -15.88 20.66
C LEU A 321 -2.68 -17.28 21.15
N ASP A 322 -3.00 -17.62 22.40
CA ASP A 322 -2.70 -18.93 23.01
C ASP A 322 -3.63 -20.05 22.51
N SER A 323 -4.74 -19.70 21.86
CA SER A 323 -5.73 -20.65 21.33
C SER A 323 -5.16 -21.62 20.28
N GLY A 324 -4.08 -21.24 19.60
CA GLY A 324 -3.48 -22.00 18.49
C GLY A 324 -4.44 -22.23 17.31
N ASN A 325 -5.51 -21.43 17.20
CA ASN A 325 -6.44 -21.47 16.08
C ASN A 325 -6.00 -20.46 15.00
N ILE A 326 -5.68 -20.97 13.80
CA ILE A 326 -5.19 -20.16 12.68
C ILE A 326 -6.25 -19.16 12.21
N ASP A 327 -7.53 -19.53 12.20
CA ASP A 327 -8.61 -18.65 11.74
C ASP A 327 -8.79 -17.45 12.69
N VAL A 328 -8.62 -17.69 13.99
CA VAL A 328 -8.61 -16.62 15.00
C VAL A 328 -7.41 -15.70 14.77
N LEU A 329 -6.22 -16.25 14.51
CA LEU A 329 -5.05 -15.42 14.20
C LEU A 329 -5.26 -14.60 12.93
N ILE A 330 -5.75 -15.20 11.83
CA ILE A 330 -6.03 -14.48 10.56
C ILE A 330 -6.99 -13.31 10.82
N MET A 331 -8.04 -13.51 11.60
CA MET A 331 -8.95 -12.45 12.01
C MET A 331 -8.25 -11.32 12.78
N LEU A 332 -7.29 -11.64 13.66
CA LEU A 332 -6.45 -10.63 14.33
C LEU A 332 -5.53 -9.90 13.34
N LEU A 333 -4.96 -10.59 12.34
CA LEU A 333 -4.13 -9.95 11.31
C LEU A 333 -4.95 -8.94 10.50
N ASP A 334 -6.18 -9.30 10.12
CA ASP A 334 -7.09 -8.43 9.39
C ASP A 334 -7.48 -7.19 10.21
N LEU A 335 -7.69 -7.37 11.52
CA LEU A 335 -7.92 -6.26 12.44
C LEU A 335 -6.70 -5.35 12.53
N CYS A 336 -5.46 -5.88 12.51
CA CYS A 336 -4.25 -5.07 12.52
C CYS A 336 -4.06 -4.23 11.25
N ARG A 337 -4.56 -4.69 10.11
CA ARG A 337 -4.49 -3.98 8.81
C ARG A 337 -5.57 -2.93 8.63
N THR A 338 -6.66 -3.01 9.39
CA THR A 338 -7.78 -2.09 9.25
C THR A 338 -7.39 -0.70 9.80
N PRO A 339 -7.44 0.37 9.00
CA PRO A 339 -7.11 1.72 9.47
C PRO A 339 -8.11 2.16 10.55
N LYS A 340 -7.61 2.77 11.63
CA LYS A 340 -8.35 3.12 12.87
C LYS A 340 -8.69 1.96 13.80
N SER A 341 -8.18 0.76 13.52
CA SER A 341 -8.38 -0.38 14.40
C SER A 341 -7.73 -0.16 15.78
N PRO A 342 -8.39 -0.56 16.87
CA PRO A 342 -7.81 -0.55 18.20
C PRO A 342 -6.60 -1.50 18.35
N MET A 343 -6.36 -2.41 17.39
CA MET A 343 -5.27 -3.39 17.41
C MET A 343 -3.92 -2.87 16.91
N ILE A 344 -3.83 -1.59 16.48
CA ILE A 344 -2.57 -1.03 15.96
C ILE A 344 -1.45 -1.07 17.01
N ALA A 345 -1.78 -0.83 18.29
CA ALA A 345 -0.83 -0.88 19.40
C ALA A 345 -0.29 -2.30 19.69
N GLU A 346 -1.02 -3.34 19.28
CA GLU A 346 -0.72 -4.75 19.57
C GLU A 346 -0.08 -5.47 18.38
N GLN A 347 0.23 -4.74 17.30
CA GLN A 347 0.77 -5.30 16.05
C GLN A 347 2.04 -6.13 16.25
N THR A 348 2.99 -5.65 17.06
CA THR A 348 4.25 -6.36 17.34
C THR A 348 4.01 -7.67 18.08
N ARG A 349 3.08 -7.69 19.05
CA ARG A 349 2.72 -8.89 19.80
C ARG A 349 2.04 -9.95 18.92
N ILE A 350 1.14 -9.52 18.03
CA ILE A 350 0.48 -10.42 17.08
C ILE A 350 1.49 -10.95 16.04
N SER A 351 2.40 -10.09 15.57
CA SER A 351 3.50 -10.46 14.66
C SER A 351 4.40 -11.52 15.28
N TYR A 352 4.73 -11.38 16.56
CA TYR A 352 5.52 -12.36 17.29
C TYR A 352 4.87 -13.76 17.27
N THR A 353 3.56 -13.85 17.54
CA THR A 353 2.85 -15.13 17.49
C THR A 353 2.77 -15.69 16.08
N ALA A 354 2.53 -14.83 15.07
CA ALA A 354 2.54 -15.23 13.66
C ALA A 354 3.90 -15.81 13.24
N CYS A 355 5.00 -15.21 13.71
CA CYS A 355 6.35 -15.73 13.50
C CYS A 355 6.54 -17.12 14.11
N GLY A 356 6.05 -17.36 15.34
CA GLY A 356 6.14 -18.67 15.99
C GLY A 356 5.33 -19.78 15.31
N LEU A 357 4.25 -19.44 14.60
CA LEU A 357 3.45 -20.42 13.86
C LEU A 357 4.06 -20.81 12.50
N LEU A 358 4.90 -19.96 11.89
CA LEU A 358 5.57 -20.30 10.64
C LEU A 358 6.47 -21.54 10.76
N ASP A 359 6.93 -21.87 11.96
CA ASP A 359 7.72 -23.06 12.25
C ASP A 359 6.90 -24.36 12.26
N GLN A 360 5.57 -24.25 12.22
CA GLN A 360 4.66 -25.39 12.27
C GLN A 360 4.31 -25.90 10.86
N ASN A 361 3.80 -27.15 10.80
CA ASN A 361 3.31 -27.74 9.56
C ASN A 361 1.95 -27.13 9.16
N LEU A 362 1.99 -25.95 8.57
CA LEU A 362 0.83 -25.20 8.09
C LEU A 362 0.54 -25.46 6.60
N HIS A 363 -0.72 -25.22 6.22
CA HIS A 363 -1.11 -25.18 4.82
C HIS A 363 -0.48 -23.97 4.11
N ARG A 364 -0.15 -24.12 2.82
CA ARG A 364 0.55 -23.10 2.02
C ARG A 364 -0.13 -21.73 2.03
N SER A 365 -1.46 -21.69 1.95
CA SER A 365 -2.23 -20.44 2.00
C SER A 365 -2.06 -19.71 3.33
N SER A 366 -2.06 -20.43 4.45
CA SER A 366 -1.83 -19.87 5.78
C SER A 366 -0.41 -19.30 5.90
N VAL A 367 0.59 -20.02 5.38
CA VAL A 367 1.98 -19.55 5.33
C VAL A 367 2.10 -18.27 4.53
N ALA A 368 1.44 -18.17 3.38
CA ALA A 368 1.44 -16.97 2.56
C ALA A 368 0.82 -15.76 3.27
N ILE A 369 -0.30 -15.96 3.98
CA ILE A 369 -0.96 -14.90 4.77
C ILE A 369 -0.02 -14.41 5.89
N LEU A 370 0.55 -15.35 6.66
CA LEU A 370 1.48 -15.03 7.75
C LEU A 370 2.74 -14.34 7.21
N ALA A 371 3.32 -14.84 6.13
CA ALA A 371 4.52 -14.27 5.53
C ALA A 371 4.26 -12.85 5.01
N SER A 372 3.12 -12.62 4.36
CA SER A 372 2.73 -11.28 3.90
C SER A 372 2.51 -10.31 5.06
N PHE A 373 1.92 -10.76 6.17
CA PHE A 373 1.72 -9.93 7.35
C PHE A 373 3.06 -9.61 8.02
N LEU A 374 3.92 -10.61 8.22
CA LEU A 374 5.24 -10.38 8.81
C LEU A 374 6.12 -9.47 7.94
N ALA A 375 6.04 -9.58 6.61
CA ALA A 375 6.80 -8.71 5.71
C ALA A 375 6.43 -7.23 5.92
N GLU A 376 5.13 -6.95 6.06
CA GLU A 376 4.58 -5.62 6.35
C GLU A 376 5.00 -5.12 7.73
N MET A 377 4.98 -6.01 8.73
CA MET A 377 5.33 -5.66 10.12
C MET A 377 6.83 -5.44 10.30
N VAL A 378 7.69 -6.22 9.62
CA VAL A 378 9.14 -6.01 9.61
C VAL A 378 9.49 -4.70 8.91
N GLN A 379 8.83 -4.36 7.80
CA GLN A 379 9.04 -3.06 7.14
C GLN A 379 8.64 -1.88 8.04
N LYS A 380 7.61 -2.04 8.86
CA LYS A 380 7.07 -0.96 9.71
C LYS A 380 7.82 -0.83 11.05
N HIS A 381 8.17 -1.95 11.67
CA HIS A 381 8.67 -2.01 13.06
C HIS A 381 10.09 -2.63 13.15
N GLY A 382 10.73 -2.96 12.03
CA GLY A 382 12.03 -3.65 12.01
C GLY A 382 11.97 -5.03 12.67
N PHE A 383 13.08 -5.45 13.27
CA PHE A 383 13.14 -6.75 13.96
C PHE A 383 12.34 -6.83 15.26
N ALA A 384 11.85 -5.70 15.79
CA ALA A 384 10.91 -5.71 16.92
C ALA A 384 9.58 -6.43 16.58
N ALA A 385 9.25 -6.58 15.29
CA ALA A 385 8.13 -7.40 14.83
C ALA A 385 8.31 -8.91 15.08
N LEU A 386 9.55 -9.38 15.25
CA LEU A 386 9.90 -10.79 15.40
C LEU A 386 10.27 -11.17 16.85
N GLY A 387 10.38 -10.19 17.75
CA GLY A 387 10.83 -10.41 19.12
C GLY A 387 10.86 -9.13 19.97
N PRO A 388 10.73 -9.25 21.30
CA PRO A 388 10.95 -8.13 22.21
C PRO A 388 12.41 -7.63 22.16
N ASP A 389 12.61 -6.37 22.56
CA ASP A 389 13.83 -5.59 22.36
C ASP A 389 15.15 -6.28 22.76
N LEU A 390 16.19 -5.95 21.98
CA LEU A 390 17.57 -6.47 22.00
C LEU A 390 18.36 -6.16 23.28
N ASP A 391 17.79 -5.48 24.27
CA ASP A 391 18.49 -4.94 25.45
C ASP A 391 18.91 -5.99 26.49
N MET A 392 18.54 -7.27 26.29
CA MET A 392 18.98 -8.39 27.12
C MET A 392 20.06 -9.19 26.38
N SER A 393 21.14 -9.59 27.08
CA SER A 393 22.27 -10.34 26.49
C SER A 393 21.88 -11.67 25.81
N ASP A 394 20.74 -12.25 26.17
CA ASP A 394 20.15 -13.44 25.51
C ASP A 394 19.14 -13.11 24.39
N GLY A 395 18.73 -11.84 24.27
CA GLY A 395 17.78 -11.33 23.28
C GLY A 395 18.29 -11.50 21.85
N ALA A 396 19.55 -11.11 21.59
CA ALA A 396 20.17 -11.24 20.27
C ALA A 396 20.23 -12.70 19.77
N LYS A 397 20.58 -13.67 20.64
CA LYS A 397 20.59 -15.10 20.28
C LYS A 397 19.19 -15.61 19.96
N SER A 398 18.18 -15.17 20.73
CA SER A 398 16.80 -15.57 20.50
C SER A 398 16.25 -15.01 19.18
N LEU A 399 16.60 -13.77 18.84
CA LEU A 399 16.23 -13.12 17.58
C LEU A 399 16.85 -13.85 16.39
N ILE A 400 18.17 -14.12 16.44
CA ILE A 400 18.88 -14.83 15.36
C ILE A 400 18.27 -16.21 15.14
N LYS A 401 17.94 -16.95 16.21
CA LYS A 401 17.29 -18.25 16.09
C LYS A 401 15.95 -18.15 15.35
N ARG A 402 15.16 -17.11 15.61
CA ARG A 402 13.88 -16.88 14.91
C ARG A 402 14.07 -16.42 13.47
N LEU A 403 15.00 -15.51 13.22
CA LEU A 403 15.37 -15.10 11.87
C LEU A 403 15.76 -16.31 11.02
N CYS A 404 16.62 -17.19 11.57
CA CYS A 404 16.99 -18.45 10.91
C CYS A 404 15.76 -19.32 10.62
N SER A 405 14.81 -19.38 11.54
CA SER A 405 13.60 -20.19 11.36
C SER A 405 12.68 -19.64 10.27
N VAL A 406 12.44 -18.32 10.30
CA VAL A 406 11.67 -17.61 9.28
C VAL A 406 12.32 -17.77 7.90
N VAL A 407 13.62 -17.55 7.78
CA VAL A 407 14.35 -17.69 6.51
C VAL A 407 14.36 -19.13 6.02
N ARG A 408 14.51 -20.13 6.90
CA ARG A 408 14.38 -21.54 6.50
C ARG A 408 12.97 -21.86 6.03
N ARG A 409 11.93 -21.28 6.64
CA ARG A 409 10.56 -21.49 6.17
C ARG A 409 10.33 -20.84 4.81
N THR A 410 10.79 -19.60 4.60
CA THR A 410 10.69 -18.95 3.29
C THR A 410 11.51 -19.67 2.24
N GLU A 411 12.70 -20.16 2.58
CA GLU A 411 13.53 -21.03 1.74
C GLU A 411 12.71 -22.20 1.21
N ILE A 412 12.08 -22.99 2.10
CA ILE A 412 11.28 -24.16 1.73
C ILE A 412 10.14 -23.77 0.76
N GLU A 413 9.37 -22.72 1.08
CA GLU A 413 8.25 -22.29 0.24
C GLU A 413 8.68 -21.79 -1.14
N ILE A 414 9.81 -21.08 -1.21
CA ILE A 414 10.40 -20.61 -2.47
C ILE A 414 10.87 -21.79 -3.30
N HIS A 415 11.57 -22.77 -2.70
CA HIS A 415 12.01 -23.97 -3.40
C HIS A 415 10.84 -24.77 -3.95
N MET A 416 9.83 -25.05 -3.12
CA MET A 416 8.61 -25.74 -3.54
C MET A 416 7.87 -24.96 -4.63
N GLY A 417 7.86 -23.63 -4.53
CA GLY A 417 7.31 -22.72 -5.52
C GLY A 417 7.95 -22.80 -6.89
N ILE A 418 9.26 -22.58 -6.92
CA ILE A 418 10.05 -22.66 -8.14
C ILE A 418 9.93 -24.07 -8.75
N TYR A 419 9.97 -25.11 -7.92
CA TYR A 419 9.76 -26.48 -8.36
C TYR A 419 8.39 -26.71 -9.02
N ASP A 420 7.31 -26.21 -8.42
CA ASP A 420 5.95 -26.31 -8.99
C ASP A 420 5.84 -25.57 -10.33
N VAL A 421 6.49 -24.41 -10.48
CA VAL A 421 6.55 -23.69 -11.76
C VAL A 421 7.31 -24.50 -12.81
N ILE A 422 8.55 -24.89 -12.52
CA ILE A 422 9.44 -25.55 -13.49
C ILE A 422 8.88 -26.91 -13.91
N ARG A 423 8.36 -27.71 -12.97
CA ARG A 423 7.97 -29.11 -13.26
C ARG A 423 6.49 -29.33 -13.50
N ARG A 424 5.61 -28.50 -12.95
CA ARG A 424 4.14 -28.70 -13.06
C ARG A 424 3.45 -27.66 -13.91
N GLY A 425 4.14 -26.58 -14.32
CA GLY A 425 3.55 -25.48 -15.07
C GLY A 425 2.42 -24.78 -14.32
N ALA A 426 2.34 -24.95 -13.00
CA ALA A 426 1.24 -24.46 -12.19
C ALA A 426 1.42 -22.97 -11.85
N THR A 427 0.31 -22.23 -11.74
CA THR A 427 0.31 -20.90 -11.12
C THR A 427 0.56 -21.07 -9.63
N VAL A 428 1.59 -20.40 -9.11
CA VAL A 428 1.98 -20.56 -7.71
C VAL A 428 1.45 -19.41 -6.87
N ASP A 429 0.37 -19.70 -6.15
CA ASP A 429 -0.18 -18.79 -5.16
C ASP A 429 0.70 -18.77 -3.90
N GLY A 430 1.02 -17.56 -3.43
CA GLY A 430 1.64 -17.33 -2.12
C GLY A 430 3.16 -17.27 -2.06
N VAL A 431 3.90 -17.67 -3.10
CA VAL A 431 5.39 -17.63 -3.09
C VAL A 431 5.94 -16.20 -3.09
N SER A 432 5.21 -15.28 -3.70
CA SER A 432 5.52 -13.84 -3.64
C SER A 432 5.52 -13.31 -2.21
N ALA A 433 4.71 -13.87 -1.31
CA ALA A 433 4.70 -13.47 0.11
C ALA A 433 5.99 -13.90 0.81
N SER A 434 6.50 -15.10 0.53
CA SER A 434 7.77 -15.61 1.06
C SER A 434 8.97 -14.79 0.56
N PHE A 435 8.99 -14.41 -0.73
CA PHE A 435 9.99 -13.51 -1.27
C PHE A 435 9.94 -12.12 -0.62
N ARG A 436 8.76 -11.55 -0.44
CA ARG A 436 8.60 -10.25 0.24
C ARG A 436 9.08 -10.29 1.68
N LEU A 437 8.79 -11.36 2.42
CA LEU A 437 9.29 -11.50 3.78
C LEU A 437 10.82 -11.60 3.81
N LEU A 438 11.40 -12.39 2.92
CA LEU A 438 12.86 -12.52 2.81
C LEU A 438 13.51 -11.19 2.44
N GLU A 439 12.93 -10.45 1.49
CA GLU A 439 13.37 -9.10 1.13
C GLU A 439 13.33 -8.14 2.33
N SER A 440 12.21 -8.09 3.07
CA SER A 440 12.09 -7.24 4.27
C SER A 440 13.16 -7.59 5.32
N VAL A 441 13.44 -8.88 5.50
CA VAL A 441 14.50 -9.34 6.41
C VAL A 441 15.88 -8.89 5.92
N LEU A 442 16.19 -9.06 4.64
CA LEU A 442 17.47 -8.64 4.05
C LEU A 442 17.69 -7.13 4.20
N VAL A 443 16.69 -6.32 3.88
CA VAL A 443 16.79 -4.85 4.03
C VAL A 443 17.08 -4.47 5.49
N CYS A 444 16.34 -5.03 6.45
CA CYS A 444 16.58 -4.76 7.87
C CYS A 444 17.95 -5.27 8.37
N LEU A 445 18.51 -6.35 7.78
CA LEU A 445 19.87 -6.80 8.09
C LEU A 445 20.92 -5.80 7.59
N GLY A 446 20.69 -5.21 6.41
CA GLY A 446 21.57 -4.18 5.85
C GLY A 446 21.63 -2.93 6.72
N ASP A 447 20.49 -2.54 7.30
CA ASP A 447 20.43 -1.41 8.24
C ASP A 447 21.09 -1.72 9.61
N GLN A 448 21.31 -3.00 9.94
CA GLN A 448 21.85 -3.47 11.22
C GLN A 448 23.12 -4.30 11.06
N GLU A 449 24.18 -3.68 10.51
CA GLU A 449 25.47 -4.32 10.23
C GLU A 449 26.09 -5.08 11.42
N SER A 450 25.80 -4.65 12.65
CA SER A 450 26.31 -5.28 13.89
C SER A 450 25.86 -6.73 14.08
N LEU A 451 24.77 -7.16 13.43
CA LEU A 451 24.24 -8.53 13.51
C LEU A 451 24.89 -9.48 12.50
N LEU A 452 25.53 -8.97 11.44
CA LEU A 452 26.10 -9.77 10.35
C LEU A 452 27.07 -10.87 10.81
N PRO A 453 28.00 -10.64 11.77
CA PRO A 453 28.95 -11.67 12.21
C PRO A 453 28.31 -12.90 12.85
N SER A 454 27.05 -12.80 13.30
CA SER A 454 26.34 -13.90 13.98
C SER A 454 25.33 -14.62 13.07
N CYS A 455 25.26 -14.27 11.77
CA CYS A 455 24.23 -14.72 10.84
C CYS A 455 24.68 -15.84 9.87
N HIS A 456 25.76 -16.58 10.15
CA HIS A 456 26.29 -17.60 9.22
C HIS A 456 25.25 -18.63 8.75
N ASP A 457 24.45 -19.18 9.67
CA ASP A 457 23.39 -20.15 9.34
C ASP A 457 22.26 -19.53 8.50
N LEU A 458 22.02 -18.23 8.68
CA LEU A 458 21.03 -17.46 7.95
C LEU A 458 21.47 -17.28 6.49
N PHE A 459 22.72 -16.82 6.30
CA PHE A 459 23.31 -16.65 4.97
C PHE A 459 23.40 -17.97 4.22
N ALA A 460 23.72 -19.09 4.89
CA ALA A 460 23.70 -20.40 4.26
C ALA A 460 22.33 -20.78 3.68
N ALA A 461 21.21 -20.40 4.33
CA ALA A 461 19.86 -20.60 3.80
C ALA A 461 19.52 -19.63 2.65
N ILE A 462 19.98 -18.38 2.75
CA ILE A 462 19.87 -17.37 1.68
C ILE A 462 20.62 -17.84 0.43
N HIS A 463 21.84 -18.37 0.57
CA HIS A 463 22.64 -18.90 -0.55
C HIS A 463 21.99 -20.08 -1.24
N ARG A 464 21.41 -21.01 -0.49
CA ARG A 464 20.62 -22.11 -1.08
C ARG A 464 19.41 -21.58 -1.85
N THR A 465 18.72 -20.58 -1.30
CA THR A 465 17.64 -19.88 -2.01
C THR A 465 18.14 -19.21 -3.29
N ALA A 466 19.30 -18.54 -3.26
CA ALA A 466 19.91 -17.93 -4.44
C ALA A 466 20.29 -18.95 -5.52
N ASN A 467 20.86 -20.10 -5.14
CA ASN A 467 21.14 -21.19 -6.08
C ASN A 467 19.86 -21.66 -6.78
N THR A 468 18.77 -21.84 -6.04
CA THR A 468 17.47 -22.26 -6.61
C THR A 468 16.87 -21.19 -7.51
N VAL A 469 17.04 -19.91 -7.19
CA VAL A 469 16.65 -18.81 -8.08
C VAL A 469 17.51 -18.79 -9.36
N PHE A 470 18.80 -19.11 -9.27
CA PHE A 470 19.64 -19.25 -10.46
C PHE A 470 19.24 -20.45 -11.33
N GLU A 471 18.88 -21.57 -10.73
CA GLU A 471 18.32 -22.73 -11.44
C GLU A 471 16.99 -22.39 -12.13
N TYR A 472 16.14 -21.58 -11.50
CA TYR A 472 14.92 -21.06 -12.14
C TYR A 472 15.21 -20.31 -13.45
N PHE A 473 16.21 -19.43 -13.45
CA PHE A 473 16.59 -18.72 -14.68
C PHE A 473 17.20 -19.67 -15.73
N ASP A 474 17.84 -20.78 -15.33
CA ASP A 474 18.37 -21.79 -16.27
C ASP A 474 17.29 -22.62 -16.95
N GLU A 475 16.16 -22.85 -16.29
CA GLU A 475 15.08 -23.70 -16.79
C GLU A 475 14.00 -22.92 -17.55
N ILE A 476 13.92 -21.60 -17.38
CA ILE A 476 12.95 -20.77 -18.10
C ILE A 476 13.46 -20.36 -19.49
N ASP A 477 12.52 -20.40 -20.44
CA ASP A 477 12.70 -19.97 -21.82
C ASP A 477 12.01 -18.63 -22.09
N ASN A 478 12.46 -17.93 -23.13
CA ASN A 478 11.89 -16.63 -23.56
C ASN A 478 10.38 -16.70 -23.90
N GLN A 479 9.85 -17.87 -24.23
CA GLN A 479 8.43 -18.06 -24.58
C GLN A 479 7.54 -18.21 -23.33
N THR A 480 8.08 -18.71 -22.22
CA THR A 480 7.34 -18.94 -20.96
C THR A 480 7.56 -17.84 -19.94
N SER A 481 8.59 -16.99 -20.12
CA SER A 481 8.90 -15.87 -19.22
C SER A 481 7.72 -14.91 -18.99
N SER A 482 6.90 -14.65 -20.02
CA SER A 482 5.73 -13.78 -19.93
C SER A 482 4.61 -14.34 -19.04
N GLN A 483 4.59 -15.65 -18.79
CA GLN A 483 3.61 -16.31 -17.93
C GLN A 483 3.96 -16.17 -16.44
N TYR A 484 5.24 -15.96 -16.12
CA TYR A 484 5.77 -15.95 -14.76
C TYR A 484 6.38 -14.61 -14.33
N THR A 485 5.94 -13.51 -14.94
CA THR A 485 6.46 -12.15 -14.68
C THR A 485 6.50 -11.81 -13.19
N GLY A 486 5.43 -12.11 -12.44
CA GLY A 486 5.38 -11.84 -11.00
C GLY A 486 6.45 -12.59 -10.19
N LEU A 487 6.79 -13.83 -10.57
CA LEU A 487 7.84 -14.60 -9.92
C LEU A 487 9.23 -14.09 -10.34
N THR A 488 9.44 -13.81 -11.62
CA THR A 488 10.68 -13.21 -12.15
C THR A 488 11.01 -11.90 -11.45
N THR A 489 10.03 -11.02 -11.24
CA THR A 489 10.21 -9.78 -10.47
C THR A 489 10.64 -10.06 -9.02
N CYS A 490 10.04 -11.06 -8.36
CA CYS A 490 10.44 -11.44 -7.00
C CYS A 490 11.88 -11.96 -6.95
N CYS A 491 12.29 -12.77 -7.93
CA CYS A 491 13.65 -13.27 -8.06
C CYS A 491 14.66 -12.13 -8.28
N CYS A 492 14.37 -11.17 -9.15
CA CYS A 492 15.25 -10.02 -9.39
C CYS A 492 15.41 -9.13 -8.15
N ARG A 493 14.30 -8.87 -7.43
CA ARG A 493 14.34 -8.13 -6.16
C ARG A 493 15.21 -8.83 -5.13
N PHE A 494 15.01 -10.14 -4.96
CA PHE A 494 15.80 -10.94 -4.04
C PHE A 494 17.30 -10.90 -4.38
N ILE A 495 17.67 -11.12 -5.66
CA ILE A 495 19.07 -11.07 -6.09
C ILE A 495 19.68 -9.68 -5.84
N GLY A 496 18.94 -8.61 -6.17
CA GLY A 496 19.38 -7.24 -5.91
C GLY A 496 19.70 -6.99 -4.44
N CYS A 497 18.78 -7.36 -3.54
CA CYS A 497 18.97 -7.23 -2.10
C CYS A 497 20.13 -8.09 -1.59
N TRP A 498 20.22 -9.36 -2.01
CA TRP A 498 21.25 -10.28 -1.58
C TRP A 498 22.66 -9.86 -2.03
N MET A 499 22.83 -9.50 -3.31
CA MET A 499 24.12 -9.04 -3.84
C MET A 499 24.60 -7.73 -3.21
N THR A 500 23.69 -6.87 -2.74
CA THR A 500 24.07 -5.64 -2.03
C THR A 500 24.62 -5.95 -0.62
N LEU A 501 24.12 -7.01 0.03
CA LEU A 501 24.58 -7.43 1.35
C LEU A 501 25.84 -8.29 1.30
N GLU A 502 25.97 -9.16 0.30
CA GLU A 502 27.09 -10.12 0.21
C GLU A 502 27.63 -10.22 -1.23
N PRO A 503 28.23 -9.15 -1.77
CA PRO A 503 28.59 -9.04 -3.19
C PRO A 503 29.67 -10.03 -3.67
N LEU A 504 30.45 -10.59 -2.74
CA LEU A 504 31.58 -11.48 -3.07
C LEU A 504 31.16 -12.95 -3.14
N HIS A 505 30.20 -13.37 -2.32
CA HIS A 505 29.79 -14.76 -2.25
C HIS A 505 28.98 -15.13 -3.50
N LEU A 506 29.33 -16.24 -4.16
CA LEU A 506 28.72 -16.66 -5.43
C LEU A 506 28.83 -15.62 -6.58
N LYS A 507 29.70 -14.59 -6.50
CA LYS A 507 29.94 -13.60 -7.58
C LYS A 507 30.15 -14.26 -8.95
N SER A 508 30.99 -15.30 -9.01
CA SER A 508 31.27 -16.04 -10.25
C SER A 508 30.06 -16.80 -10.80
N LEU A 509 29.19 -17.32 -9.92
CA LEU A 509 27.94 -17.95 -10.32
C LEU A 509 26.99 -16.89 -10.88
N TYR A 510 26.82 -15.76 -10.18
CA TYR A 510 25.97 -14.67 -10.63
C TYR A 510 26.40 -14.15 -12.01
N LEU A 511 27.69 -13.84 -12.20
CA LEU A 511 28.22 -13.38 -13.49
C LEU A 511 27.94 -14.37 -14.63
N ARG A 512 28.06 -15.68 -14.37
CA ARG A 512 27.74 -16.71 -15.36
C ARG A 512 26.25 -16.76 -15.74
N LYS A 513 25.36 -16.44 -14.78
CA LYS A 513 23.89 -16.49 -14.97
C LYS A 513 23.31 -15.20 -15.51
N LEU A 514 24.00 -14.09 -15.26
CA LEU A 514 23.52 -12.75 -15.57
C LEU A 514 23.15 -12.54 -17.04
N PRO A 515 23.91 -12.99 -18.06
CA PRO A 515 23.49 -12.85 -19.46
C PRO A 515 22.11 -13.46 -19.75
N LYS A 516 21.85 -14.66 -19.21
CA LYS A 516 20.54 -15.31 -19.37
C LYS A 516 19.45 -14.55 -18.62
N MET A 517 19.72 -14.11 -17.39
CA MET A 517 18.78 -13.30 -16.62
C MET A 517 18.40 -12.01 -17.38
N LEU A 518 19.37 -11.25 -17.87
CA LEU A 518 19.14 -10.01 -18.62
C LEU A 518 18.28 -10.22 -19.86
N SER A 519 18.36 -11.39 -20.50
CA SER A 519 17.52 -11.72 -21.66
C SER A 519 16.04 -12.03 -21.32
N LEU A 520 15.74 -12.35 -20.05
CA LEU A 520 14.43 -12.80 -19.58
C LEU A 520 13.65 -11.73 -18.80
N ILE A 521 14.33 -10.73 -18.27
CA ILE A 521 13.76 -9.77 -17.33
C ILE A 521 13.24 -8.52 -18.05
N SER A 522 12.25 -7.86 -17.44
CA SER A 522 11.77 -6.57 -17.94
C SER A 522 12.73 -5.42 -17.58
N THR A 523 12.56 -4.28 -18.25
CA THR A 523 13.24 -3.02 -17.90
C THR A 523 12.98 -2.60 -16.46
N SER A 524 11.80 -2.90 -15.92
CA SER A 524 11.46 -2.62 -14.51
C SER A 524 12.19 -3.56 -13.54
N ASP A 525 12.40 -4.81 -13.94
CA ASP A 525 13.12 -5.79 -13.13
C ASP A 525 14.63 -5.49 -13.12
N PHE A 526 15.18 -5.03 -14.25
CA PHE A 526 16.57 -4.60 -14.36
C PHE A 526 16.94 -3.51 -13.34
N MET A 527 16.01 -2.57 -13.06
CA MET A 527 16.24 -1.53 -12.05
C MET A 527 16.56 -2.09 -10.66
N TRP A 528 16.09 -3.29 -10.31
CA TRP A 528 16.41 -3.95 -9.05
C TRP A 528 17.83 -4.55 -9.03
N LEU A 529 18.40 -4.84 -10.21
CA LEU A 529 19.76 -5.35 -10.34
C LEU A 529 20.81 -4.24 -10.45
N LEU A 530 20.41 -2.99 -10.71
CA LEU A 530 21.33 -1.85 -10.86
C LEU A 530 22.35 -1.72 -9.72
N PRO A 531 21.97 -1.80 -8.43
CA PRO A 531 22.94 -1.69 -7.33
C PRO A 531 24.02 -2.78 -7.36
N THR A 532 23.73 -3.95 -7.94
CA THR A 532 24.68 -5.07 -7.96
C THR A 532 25.92 -4.79 -8.81
N PHE A 533 25.82 -3.86 -9.78
CA PHE A 533 26.91 -3.50 -10.67
C PHE A 533 27.97 -2.60 -10.03
N GLU A 534 27.67 -1.96 -8.91
CA GLU A 534 28.63 -1.16 -8.15
C GLU A 534 29.77 -2.03 -7.58
N TYR A 535 29.49 -3.32 -7.34
CA TYR A 535 30.45 -4.28 -6.78
C TYR A 535 31.15 -5.18 -7.81
N MET A 536 30.91 -4.96 -9.10
CA MET A 536 31.56 -5.68 -10.19
C MET A 536 32.69 -4.87 -10.77
N ASP A 537 33.79 -5.53 -11.15
CA ASP A 537 34.88 -4.85 -11.86
C ASP A 537 34.53 -4.76 -13.35
N THR A 538 35.13 -3.81 -14.08
CA THR A 538 34.84 -3.66 -15.52
C THR A 538 35.23 -4.87 -16.37
N VAL A 539 36.23 -5.64 -15.92
CA VAL A 539 36.60 -6.93 -16.53
C VAL A 539 35.46 -7.95 -16.41
N ASP A 540 34.72 -7.95 -15.30
CA ASP A 540 33.58 -8.85 -15.12
C ASP A 540 32.43 -8.48 -16.05
N LEU A 541 32.22 -7.16 -16.25
CA LEU A 541 31.16 -6.61 -17.09
C LEU A 541 31.38 -6.84 -18.58
N ASP A 542 32.63 -7.07 -19.01
CA ASP A 542 32.97 -7.26 -20.43
C ASP A 542 32.25 -8.46 -21.07
N SER A 543 31.97 -9.48 -20.28
CA SER A 543 31.29 -10.71 -20.71
C SER A 543 29.76 -10.62 -20.69
N VAL A 544 29.19 -9.51 -20.21
CA VAL A 544 27.77 -9.36 -19.92
C VAL A 544 27.13 -8.39 -20.93
N PRO A 545 26.02 -8.77 -21.62
CA PRO A 545 25.33 -7.90 -22.58
C PRO A 545 24.48 -6.84 -21.87
N ILE A 546 25.12 -5.99 -21.06
CA ILE A 546 24.47 -5.02 -20.18
C ILE A 546 24.06 -3.72 -20.89
N LEU A 547 24.69 -3.41 -22.03
CA LEU A 547 24.47 -2.16 -22.75
C LEU A 547 23.00 -1.99 -23.18
N GLU A 548 22.39 -3.02 -23.77
CA GLU A 548 20.99 -2.95 -24.22
C GLU A 548 20.01 -2.73 -23.06
N PRO A 549 20.01 -3.54 -21.98
CA PRO A 549 19.17 -3.29 -20.80
C PRO A 549 19.33 -1.88 -20.22
N CYS A 550 20.57 -1.38 -20.11
CA CYS A 550 20.83 -0.02 -19.64
C CYS A 550 20.17 1.05 -20.53
N LEU A 551 20.33 0.96 -21.85
CA LEU A 551 19.75 1.92 -22.79
C LEU A 551 18.20 1.87 -22.78
N LEU A 552 17.62 0.67 -22.69
CA LEU A 552 16.16 0.51 -22.57
C LEU A 552 15.63 1.13 -21.27
N THR A 553 16.35 0.97 -20.14
CA THR A 553 16.00 1.60 -18.87
C THR A 553 16.09 3.11 -18.93
N ILE A 554 17.14 3.66 -19.54
CA ILE A 554 17.26 5.10 -19.78
C ILE A 554 16.07 5.60 -20.62
N SER A 555 15.72 4.89 -21.69
CA SER A 555 14.60 5.24 -22.56
C SER A 555 13.27 5.29 -21.78
N VAL A 556 12.95 4.24 -21.03
CA VAL A 556 11.71 4.15 -20.24
C VAL A 556 11.68 5.21 -19.14
N ILE A 557 12.78 5.46 -18.43
CA ILE A 557 12.79 6.48 -17.37
C ILE A 557 12.64 7.88 -17.95
N SER A 558 13.26 8.15 -19.11
CA SER A 558 13.22 9.47 -19.77
C SER A 558 11.80 9.90 -20.17
N THR A 559 10.88 8.97 -20.42
CA THR A 559 9.47 9.31 -20.68
C THR A 559 8.75 9.81 -19.43
N TYR A 560 9.10 9.31 -18.23
CA TYR A 560 8.44 9.70 -16.97
C TYR A 560 8.94 11.02 -16.39
N ILE A 561 10.19 11.42 -16.68
CA ILE A 561 10.76 12.68 -16.18
C ILE A 561 10.03 13.93 -16.75
N GLY A 562 9.22 13.77 -17.81
CA GLY A 562 8.43 14.85 -18.42
C GLY A 562 7.10 15.19 -17.71
N GLU A 563 6.57 14.31 -16.86
CA GLU A 563 5.21 14.44 -16.31
C GLU A 563 5.22 14.74 -14.80
N SER A 564 5.44 16.01 -14.43
CA SER A 564 5.09 16.61 -13.13
C SER A 564 5.73 16.04 -11.84
N HIS A 565 6.13 16.96 -10.96
CA HIS A 565 6.75 16.73 -9.64
C HIS A 565 5.83 16.08 -8.57
N ILE A 566 4.88 15.23 -8.94
CA ILE A 566 3.89 14.65 -8.01
C ILE A 566 4.08 13.13 -7.84
N CYS A 567 4.98 12.48 -8.58
CA CYS A 567 5.22 11.05 -8.40
C CYS A 567 6.10 10.77 -7.16
N PRO A 568 5.60 10.04 -6.14
CA PRO A 568 6.39 9.65 -4.96
C PRO A 568 7.62 8.80 -5.32
N ASP A 569 7.64 8.16 -6.49
CA ASP A 569 8.76 7.36 -7.01
C ASP A 569 9.83 8.18 -7.77
N GLY A 570 9.68 9.50 -7.91
CA GLY A 570 10.60 10.33 -8.71
C GLY A 570 12.08 10.23 -8.29
N ARG A 571 12.36 10.07 -6.99
CA ARG A 571 13.73 9.87 -6.48
C ARG A 571 14.31 8.52 -6.89
N ARG A 572 13.49 7.47 -6.95
CA ARG A 572 13.93 6.12 -7.35
C ARG A 572 14.36 6.10 -8.82
N TYR A 573 13.57 6.73 -9.69
CA TYR A 573 13.90 6.82 -11.12
C TYR A 573 15.16 7.66 -11.37
N HIS A 574 15.35 8.76 -10.64
CA HIS A 574 16.59 9.54 -10.77
C HIS A 574 17.81 8.74 -10.34
N LYS A 575 17.74 7.99 -9.23
CA LYS A 575 18.85 7.13 -8.78
C LYS A 575 19.16 6.02 -9.79
N ALA A 576 18.13 5.37 -10.33
CA ALA A 576 18.31 4.36 -11.38
C ALA A 576 18.96 4.92 -12.65
N LEU A 577 18.59 6.16 -13.04
CA LEU A 577 19.18 6.84 -14.18
C LEU A 577 20.67 7.16 -13.96
N SER A 578 21.03 7.68 -12.79
CA SER A 578 22.42 7.94 -12.37
C SER A 578 23.24 6.64 -12.39
N MET A 579 22.71 5.54 -11.85
CA MET A 579 23.35 4.21 -11.91
C MET A 579 23.58 3.73 -13.35
N CYS A 580 22.59 3.92 -14.25
CA CYS A 580 22.77 3.59 -15.67
C CYS A 580 23.87 4.42 -16.33
N TYR A 581 23.95 5.73 -16.05
CA TYR A 581 25.03 6.58 -16.54
C TYR A 581 26.39 6.15 -16.01
N GLY A 582 26.46 5.80 -14.73
CA GLY A 582 27.67 5.24 -14.12
C GLY A 582 28.13 3.97 -14.82
N ILE A 583 27.22 3.04 -15.13
CA ILE A 583 27.54 1.83 -15.89
C ILE A 583 28.07 2.17 -17.29
N LEU A 584 27.40 3.07 -18.02
CA LEU A 584 27.83 3.47 -19.37
C LEU A 584 29.22 4.10 -19.38
N GLU A 585 29.52 4.97 -18.42
CA GLU A 585 30.85 5.54 -18.28
C GLU A 585 31.88 4.44 -18.04
N ARG A 586 31.67 3.59 -17.02
CA ARG A 586 32.63 2.55 -16.64
C ARG A 586 32.91 1.61 -17.81
N LEU A 587 31.88 1.22 -18.55
CA LEU A 587 32.02 0.36 -19.72
C LEU A 587 32.85 0.98 -20.84
N PHE A 588 32.86 2.30 -21.03
CA PHE A 588 33.49 2.93 -22.20
C PHE A 588 34.71 3.80 -21.88
N LEU A 589 34.90 4.19 -20.62
CA LEU A 589 36.01 5.01 -20.16
C LEU A 589 37.11 4.15 -19.52
N GLU A 590 36.78 3.06 -18.83
CA GLU A 590 37.77 2.11 -18.32
C GLU A 590 38.27 1.22 -19.48
N GLY A 591 39.57 1.25 -19.77
CA GLY A 591 40.17 0.71 -21.00
C GLY A 591 40.20 -0.82 -21.17
N THR A 592 39.43 -1.57 -20.38
CA THR A 592 39.49 -3.03 -20.26
C THR A 592 38.45 -3.80 -21.06
N THR A 593 37.37 -3.17 -21.50
CA THR A 593 36.26 -3.86 -22.17
C THR A 593 36.48 -3.99 -23.69
N ASP A 594 35.66 -4.77 -24.39
CA ASP A 594 35.52 -4.81 -25.84
C ASP A 594 34.23 -4.08 -26.29
N GLY A 595 34.37 -2.81 -26.63
CA GLY A 595 33.22 -2.00 -27.04
C GLY A 595 32.62 -2.40 -28.39
N ALA A 596 33.36 -3.11 -29.26
CA ALA A 596 32.78 -3.61 -30.51
C ALA A 596 31.80 -4.75 -30.22
N HIS A 597 32.16 -5.66 -29.32
CA HIS A 597 31.26 -6.71 -28.84
C HIS A 597 30.00 -6.11 -28.16
N MET A 598 30.17 -5.07 -27.35
CA MET A 598 29.04 -4.39 -26.69
C MET A 598 28.06 -3.75 -27.69
N PHE A 599 28.54 -3.09 -28.74
CA PHE A 599 27.64 -2.58 -29.78
C PHE A 599 26.97 -3.72 -30.56
N ALA A 600 27.69 -4.81 -30.82
CA ALA A 600 27.12 -5.96 -31.52
C ALA A 600 25.99 -6.64 -30.73
N SER A 601 26.00 -6.58 -29.40
CA SER A 601 24.98 -7.22 -28.56
C SER A 601 23.64 -6.48 -28.48
N VAL A 602 23.54 -5.26 -29.01
CA VAL A 602 22.31 -4.45 -28.93
C VAL A 602 21.36 -4.81 -30.06
N ASP A 603 20.10 -5.11 -29.74
CA ASP A 603 19.03 -5.19 -30.75
C ASP A 603 18.54 -3.78 -31.16
N PRO A 604 18.87 -3.31 -32.39
CA PRO A 604 18.49 -2.00 -32.87
C PRO A 604 16.96 -1.76 -32.87
N GLN A 605 16.15 -2.79 -33.10
CA GLN A 605 14.71 -2.63 -33.25
C GLN A 605 14.01 -2.19 -31.96
N LYS A 606 14.60 -2.49 -30.80
CA LYS A 606 14.00 -2.20 -29.49
C LYS A 606 14.20 -0.78 -29.00
N LEU A 607 15.19 -0.05 -29.52
CA LEU A 607 15.49 1.32 -29.10
C LEU A 607 14.51 2.37 -29.69
N GLY A 608 13.74 2.01 -30.72
CA GLY A 608 12.64 2.84 -31.23
C GLY A 608 13.05 4.25 -31.71
N VAL A 609 14.31 4.46 -32.11
CA VAL A 609 14.83 5.79 -32.44
C VAL A 609 14.48 6.18 -33.87
N THR A 610 13.72 7.27 -34.03
CA THR A 610 13.60 7.96 -35.31
C THR A 610 14.72 9.00 -35.44
N ALA A 611 15.54 8.90 -36.48
CA ALA A 611 16.57 9.89 -36.78
C ALA A 611 15.91 11.29 -36.95
N LYS A 612 16.25 12.22 -36.06
CA LYS A 612 15.86 13.62 -36.18
C LYS A 612 16.98 14.46 -36.79
N THR A 613 16.60 15.38 -37.67
CA THR A 613 17.49 16.42 -38.20
C THR A 613 17.36 17.66 -37.32
N TRP A 614 18.47 18.10 -36.74
CA TRP A 614 18.53 19.30 -35.92
C TRP A 614 18.82 20.53 -36.78
N THR A 615 18.28 21.70 -36.45
CA THR A 615 18.64 22.94 -37.15
C THR A 615 20.04 23.40 -36.71
N GLN A 616 20.92 23.63 -37.68
CA GLN A 616 22.34 23.90 -37.45
C GLN A 616 22.58 25.27 -36.79
N PHE A 617 23.53 25.32 -35.85
CA PHE A 617 24.11 26.55 -35.31
C PHE A 617 25.60 26.67 -35.67
N ASP A 618 26.07 27.90 -35.82
CA ASP A 618 27.44 28.21 -36.24
C ASP A 618 28.42 28.19 -35.04
N TYR A 619 29.00 27.02 -34.76
CA TYR A 619 29.97 26.82 -33.68
C TYR A 619 31.39 27.29 -34.01
N TYR A 620 31.68 27.68 -35.27
CA TYR A 620 33.03 28.12 -35.67
C TYR A 620 33.49 29.37 -34.89
N LYS A 621 32.55 30.23 -34.46
CA LYS A 621 32.85 31.41 -33.62
C LYS A 621 33.51 31.06 -32.28
N ILE A 622 33.13 29.95 -31.65
CA ILE A 622 33.72 29.54 -30.36
C ILE A 622 35.10 28.92 -30.56
N VAL A 623 35.28 28.14 -31.64
CA VAL A 623 36.55 27.50 -31.99
C VAL A 623 37.61 28.53 -32.42
N ASP A 624 37.22 29.54 -33.21
CA ASP A 624 38.14 30.55 -33.74
C ASP A 624 38.53 31.62 -32.70
N SER A 625 37.67 31.91 -31.74
CA SER A 625 37.91 32.93 -30.70
C SER A 625 38.84 32.48 -29.57
N SER A 626 39.12 31.18 -29.47
CA SER A 626 39.83 30.60 -28.33
C SER A 626 41.28 30.16 -28.62
N ASN A 627 41.65 29.93 -29.90
CA ASN A 627 42.98 29.62 -30.45
C ASN A 627 44.10 29.37 -29.41
N VAL A 628 44.06 28.20 -28.76
CA VAL A 628 45.14 27.73 -27.89
C VAL A 628 45.96 26.67 -28.64
N HIS A 629 47.19 27.00 -29.02
CA HIS A 629 48.15 26.00 -29.48
C HIS A 629 48.73 25.26 -28.27
N PHE A 630 47.99 24.28 -27.75
CA PHE A 630 48.49 23.40 -26.69
C PHE A 630 49.08 22.13 -27.31
N SER A 631 50.37 21.89 -27.05
CA SER A 631 51.01 20.59 -27.27
C SER A 631 51.39 20.04 -25.90
N PRO A 632 50.85 18.89 -25.47
CA PRO A 632 51.22 18.32 -24.17
C PRO A 632 52.74 18.07 -24.15
N ARG A 633 53.45 18.71 -23.21
CA ARG A 633 54.92 18.60 -23.09
C ARG A 633 55.39 17.37 -22.30
N VAL A 634 54.47 16.63 -21.69
CA VAL A 634 54.76 15.46 -20.85
C VAL A 634 53.86 14.31 -21.30
N PRO A 635 54.40 13.09 -21.57
CA PRO A 635 53.57 11.92 -21.76
C PRO A 635 52.80 11.65 -20.47
N LEU A 636 51.47 11.69 -20.54
CA LEU A 636 50.61 11.28 -19.44
C LEU A 636 50.67 9.77 -19.33
N GLU A 637 51.08 9.24 -18.18
CA GLU A 637 50.97 7.82 -17.82
C GLU A 637 49.53 7.49 -17.39
N ILE A 638 48.55 7.83 -18.23
CA ILE A 638 47.14 7.50 -18.01
C ILE A 638 46.76 6.36 -18.96
N CYS A 639 46.03 5.36 -18.48
CA CYS A 639 45.51 4.30 -19.33
C CYS A 639 44.35 4.83 -20.19
N VAL A 640 44.69 5.35 -21.37
CA VAL A 640 43.70 5.88 -22.31
C VAL A 640 43.03 4.73 -23.06
N PRO A 641 41.69 4.68 -23.15
CA PRO A 641 41.00 3.61 -23.87
C PRO A 641 41.46 3.56 -25.33
N LEU A 642 41.65 2.34 -25.85
CA LEU A 642 41.99 2.11 -27.25
C LEU A 642 40.81 2.50 -28.16
N PRO A 643 41.04 3.23 -29.25
CA PRO A 643 39.98 3.63 -30.15
C PRO A 643 39.47 2.42 -30.94
N LEU A 644 38.15 2.30 -31.03
CA LEU A 644 37.45 1.28 -31.79
C LEU A 644 37.25 1.74 -33.24
N GLU A 645 37.71 0.93 -34.19
CA GLU A 645 37.36 1.05 -35.61
C GLU A 645 36.14 0.16 -35.91
N ILE A 646 34.96 0.77 -35.91
CA ILE A 646 33.67 0.05 -36.05
C ILE A 646 33.31 -0.22 -37.52
N THR A 647 34.08 0.31 -38.47
CA THR A 647 33.82 0.25 -39.92
C THR A 647 34.07 -1.11 -40.56
N THR A 648 34.59 -2.08 -39.82
CA THR A 648 35.01 -3.39 -40.34
C THR A 648 33.93 -4.46 -40.31
N LEU A 649 32.82 -4.24 -39.58
CA LEU A 649 31.69 -5.19 -39.43
C LEU A 649 30.34 -4.47 -39.60
N ASP A 650 29.59 -4.80 -40.66
CA ASP A 650 28.34 -4.12 -41.06
C ASP A 650 27.26 -4.10 -39.95
N SER A 651 27.13 -5.19 -39.17
CA SER A 651 26.16 -5.27 -38.07
C SER A 651 26.55 -4.38 -36.89
N THR A 652 27.83 -4.37 -36.50
CA THR A 652 28.34 -3.55 -35.40
C THR A 652 28.25 -2.07 -35.74
N TYR A 653 28.53 -1.69 -36.99
CA TYR A 653 28.36 -0.32 -37.47
C TYR A 653 26.91 0.16 -37.38
N THR A 654 25.96 -0.68 -37.81
CA THR A 654 24.53 -0.36 -37.74
C THR A 654 24.05 -0.19 -36.30
N ASN A 655 24.43 -1.10 -35.41
CA ASN A 655 24.05 -1.04 -34.01
C ASN A 655 24.69 0.17 -33.30
N ALA A 656 25.98 0.40 -33.51
CA ALA A 656 26.68 1.57 -32.95
C ALA A 656 26.03 2.88 -33.41
N LYS A 657 25.68 2.99 -34.70
CA LYS A 657 24.94 4.15 -35.23
C LYS A 657 23.65 4.40 -34.45
N GLN A 658 22.87 3.36 -34.17
CA GLN A 658 21.61 3.52 -33.46
C GLN A 658 21.79 3.87 -31.98
N VAL A 659 22.78 3.29 -31.31
CA VAL A 659 23.14 3.65 -29.93
C VAL A 659 23.55 5.13 -29.84
N LEU A 660 24.39 5.60 -30.76
CA LEU A 660 24.78 7.01 -30.81
C LEU A 660 23.60 7.93 -31.13
N GLN A 661 22.71 7.51 -32.04
CA GLN A 661 21.48 8.24 -32.36
C GLN A 661 20.50 8.32 -31.18
N PHE A 662 20.41 7.27 -30.37
CA PHE A 662 19.68 7.27 -29.12
C PHE A 662 20.28 8.26 -28.13
N LEU A 663 21.59 8.14 -27.87
CA LEU A 663 22.28 8.96 -26.86
C LEU A 663 22.28 10.45 -27.21
N GLN A 664 22.47 10.82 -28.49
CA GLN A 664 22.37 12.24 -28.91
C GLN A 664 20.96 12.80 -28.65
N TYR A 665 19.91 12.01 -28.93
CA TYR A 665 18.52 12.44 -28.75
C TYR A 665 18.18 12.56 -27.27
N HIS A 666 18.60 11.56 -26.48
CA HIS A 666 18.44 11.54 -25.04
C HIS A 666 19.17 12.72 -24.38
N PHE A 667 20.42 12.96 -24.77
CA PHE A 667 21.25 14.06 -24.30
C PHE A 667 20.54 15.41 -24.53
N ALA A 668 20.14 15.70 -25.76
CA ALA A 668 19.46 16.94 -26.11
C ALA A 668 18.11 17.09 -25.38
N THR A 669 17.36 16.00 -25.22
CA THR A 669 16.05 16.00 -24.55
C THR A 669 16.19 16.30 -23.06
N ILE A 670 17.11 15.63 -22.35
CA ILE A 670 17.32 15.88 -20.93
C ILE A 670 17.93 17.26 -20.69
N LEU A 671 18.87 17.70 -21.53
CA LEU A 671 19.42 19.05 -21.46
C LEU A 671 18.31 20.12 -21.57
N SER A 672 17.42 19.98 -22.55
CA SER A 672 16.29 20.90 -22.75
C SER A 672 15.31 20.93 -21.57
N ARG A 673 15.11 19.79 -20.91
CA ARG A 673 14.16 19.64 -19.79
C ARG A 673 14.73 20.07 -18.45
N SER A 674 16.02 19.80 -18.22
CA SER A 674 16.69 20.05 -16.95
C SER A 674 17.26 21.48 -16.84
N HIS A 675 17.57 22.12 -17.96
CA HIS A 675 18.08 23.49 -17.95
C HIS A 675 16.96 24.51 -17.69
N PRO A 676 17.02 25.34 -16.63
CA PRO A 676 15.90 26.20 -16.22
C PRO A 676 15.41 27.17 -17.29
N LYS A 677 16.34 27.78 -18.04
CA LYS A 677 16.04 28.73 -19.12
C LYS A 677 15.36 28.09 -20.34
N LEU A 678 15.60 26.80 -20.58
CA LEU A 678 14.97 26.05 -21.68
C LEU A 678 13.59 25.51 -21.26
N ARG A 679 13.41 25.23 -19.96
CA ARG A 679 12.14 24.77 -19.39
C ARG A 679 11.04 25.85 -19.43
N SER A 680 11.38 27.12 -19.22
CA SER A 680 10.41 28.24 -19.23
C SER A 680 9.77 28.50 -20.59
N GLU A 681 10.46 28.17 -21.68
CA GLU A 681 9.99 28.42 -23.06
C GLU A 681 9.10 27.28 -23.60
N GLN A 682 9.06 26.11 -22.93
CA GLN A 682 8.37 24.90 -23.39
C GLN A 682 6.93 24.72 -22.86
N THR A 683 6.27 25.75 -22.32
CA THR A 683 4.92 25.64 -21.71
C THR A 683 3.78 25.26 -22.68
N GLY A 684 4.07 24.87 -23.94
CA GLY A 684 3.07 24.42 -24.90
C GLY A 684 3.43 23.24 -25.81
N HIS A 685 4.66 22.72 -25.86
CA HIS A 685 5.05 21.63 -26.79
C HIS A 685 5.86 20.55 -26.06
N SER A 686 5.39 19.29 -26.12
CA SER A 686 5.91 18.13 -25.37
C SER A 686 7.14 17.46 -26.00
N GLY A 687 8.01 18.21 -26.69
CA GLY A 687 9.18 17.70 -27.40
C GLY A 687 10.47 18.48 -27.07
N PRO A 688 11.67 17.89 -27.32
CA PRO A 688 12.91 18.65 -27.26
C PRO A 688 12.83 19.87 -28.20
N THR A 689 13.48 20.98 -27.83
CA THR A 689 13.70 22.09 -28.76
C THR A 689 14.57 21.57 -29.89
N ASP A 690 13.97 21.31 -31.06
CA ASP A 690 14.70 20.90 -32.27
C ASP A 690 15.65 22.02 -32.76
N ASP A 691 15.57 23.22 -32.15
CA ASP A 691 16.44 24.37 -32.35
C ASP A 691 17.62 24.40 -31.37
N LEU A 692 18.77 23.89 -31.83
CA LEU A 692 20.02 23.91 -31.08
C LEU A 692 20.57 25.33 -30.85
N SER A 693 20.11 26.35 -31.59
CA SER A 693 20.55 27.72 -31.37
C SER A 693 20.00 28.30 -30.06
N LEU A 694 18.78 27.92 -29.66
CA LEU A 694 18.20 28.27 -28.37
C LEU A 694 18.94 27.58 -27.22
N VAL A 695 19.29 26.31 -27.41
CA VAL A 695 20.10 25.54 -26.44
C VAL A 695 21.45 26.21 -26.22
N GLN A 696 22.14 26.60 -27.30
CA GLN A 696 23.42 27.29 -27.22
C GLN A 696 23.29 28.65 -26.53
N ALA A 697 22.27 29.45 -26.85
CA ALA A 697 22.05 30.75 -26.21
C ALA A 697 21.81 30.61 -24.69
N ALA A 698 21.09 29.57 -24.27
CA ALA A 698 20.89 29.27 -22.86
C ALA A 698 22.22 28.90 -22.16
N ILE A 699 23.03 28.03 -22.77
CA ILE A 699 24.36 27.65 -22.26
C ILE A 699 25.30 28.86 -22.16
N GLU A 700 25.37 29.69 -23.20
CA GLU A 700 26.19 30.91 -23.20
C GLU A 700 25.77 31.87 -22.09
N ALA A 701 24.46 31.97 -21.81
CA ALA A 701 23.95 32.77 -20.71
C ALA A 701 24.33 32.20 -19.34
N SER A 702 24.45 30.88 -19.19
CA SER A 702 24.91 30.22 -17.96
C SER A 702 26.39 30.46 -17.70
N LEU A 703 27.20 30.54 -18.76
CA LEU A 703 28.61 30.90 -18.70
C LEU A 703 28.90 32.37 -18.39
N GLY A 704 27.85 33.19 -18.18
CA GLY A 704 27.98 34.62 -17.88
C GLY A 704 28.59 34.92 -16.50
N SER A 705 28.38 34.04 -15.51
CA SER A 705 28.97 34.15 -14.17
C SER A 705 28.94 32.81 -13.43
N MET A 706 29.75 32.64 -12.38
CA MET A 706 29.75 31.41 -11.57
C MET A 706 28.39 31.18 -10.87
N SER A 707 27.74 32.23 -10.39
CA SER A 707 26.41 32.11 -9.77
C SER A 707 25.33 31.72 -10.77
N SER A 708 25.42 32.19 -12.02
CA SER A 708 24.54 31.75 -13.11
C SER A 708 24.74 30.28 -13.43
N LEU A 709 26.01 29.83 -13.49
CA LEU A 709 26.35 28.43 -13.71
C LEU A 709 25.81 27.53 -12.59
N GLU A 710 26.00 27.93 -11.32
CA GLU A 710 25.49 27.19 -10.16
C GLU A 710 23.95 27.09 -10.14
N SER A 711 23.25 28.11 -10.66
CA SER A 711 21.79 28.11 -10.74
C SER A 711 21.20 27.36 -11.93
N ASP A 712 21.95 27.28 -13.04
CA ASP A 712 21.47 26.73 -14.31
C ASP A 712 21.89 25.27 -14.55
N TRP A 713 22.93 24.79 -13.85
CA TRP A 713 23.51 23.46 -14.03
C TRP A 713 23.21 22.51 -12.86
N SER A 714 23.38 21.20 -13.07
CA SER A 714 23.09 20.17 -12.06
C SER A 714 23.99 18.93 -12.18
N GLU A 715 24.15 18.18 -11.09
CA GLU A 715 24.89 16.91 -11.08
C GLU A 715 24.36 15.90 -12.12
N ALA A 716 23.04 15.84 -12.31
CA ALA A 716 22.40 14.97 -13.30
C ALA A 716 22.84 15.29 -14.74
N LEU A 717 23.04 16.58 -15.06
CA LEU A 717 23.56 17.00 -16.36
C LEU A 717 25.05 16.64 -16.51
N CYS A 718 25.81 16.70 -15.42
CA CYS A 718 27.21 16.26 -15.39
C CYS A 718 27.34 14.77 -15.66
N GLU A 719 26.56 13.92 -14.97
CA GLU A 719 26.55 12.47 -15.16
C GLU A 719 26.13 12.09 -16.59
N LEU A 720 25.08 12.73 -17.11
CA LEU A 720 24.63 12.54 -18.48
C LEU A 720 25.71 12.93 -19.49
N SER A 721 26.36 14.08 -19.30
CA SER A 721 27.42 14.56 -20.20
C SER A 721 28.58 13.58 -20.21
N LEU A 722 29.00 13.13 -19.02
CA LEU A 722 30.08 12.16 -18.84
C LEU A 722 29.76 10.82 -19.51
N ALA A 723 28.60 10.24 -19.24
CA ALA A 723 28.18 8.97 -19.85
C ALA A 723 28.09 9.08 -21.38
N THR A 724 27.49 10.16 -21.88
CA THR A 724 27.34 10.40 -23.32
C THR A 724 28.69 10.57 -24.01
N ALA A 725 29.59 11.37 -23.43
CA ALA A 725 30.94 11.58 -23.96
C ALA A 725 31.79 10.30 -23.92
N SER A 726 31.66 9.50 -22.87
CA SER A 726 32.38 8.22 -22.72
C SER A 726 32.05 7.26 -23.86
N VAL A 727 30.76 7.05 -24.14
CA VAL A 727 30.31 6.18 -25.23
C VAL A 727 30.64 6.78 -26.60
N SER A 728 30.38 8.08 -26.77
CA SER A 728 30.33 8.70 -28.10
C SER A 728 31.68 9.23 -28.59
N LEU A 729 32.53 9.73 -27.68
CA LEU A 729 33.69 10.56 -28.04
C LEU A 729 35.03 10.01 -27.54
N CYS A 730 35.05 9.25 -26.45
CA CYS A 730 36.28 8.75 -25.84
C CYS A 730 36.80 7.47 -26.52
N ARG A 731 35.89 6.64 -27.04
CA ARG A 731 36.22 5.28 -27.49
C ARG A 731 36.06 5.03 -28.99
N ILE A 732 35.25 5.82 -29.68
CA ILE A 732 35.02 5.66 -31.12
C ILE A 732 36.04 6.50 -31.88
N HIS A 733 36.61 5.96 -32.95
CA HIS A 733 37.56 6.71 -33.77
C HIS A 733 36.92 8.00 -34.35
N GLN A 734 37.67 9.10 -34.36
CA GLN A 734 37.16 10.43 -34.73
C GLN A 734 36.51 10.47 -36.13
N SER A 735 37.05 9.73 -37.10
CA SER A 735 36.47 9.65 -38.45
C SER A 735 35.04 9.07 -38.44
N VAL A 736 34.80 8.07 -37.60
CA VAL A 736 33.50 7.39 -37.48
C VAL A 736 32.48 8.30 -36.78
N ILE A 737 32.90 9.04 -35.76
CA ILE A 737 32.04 10.01 -35.06
C ILE A 737 31.51 11.06 -36.04
N ARG A 738 32.38 11.57 -36.94
CA ARG A 738 32.00 12.57 -37.96
C ARG A 738 30.95 12.06 -38.95
N GLU A 739 30.86 10.74 -39.14
CA GLU A 739 29.86 10.11 -40.01
C GLU A 739 28.56 9.81 -39.26
N LEU A 740 28.64 9.43 -37.99
CA LEU A 740 27.51 8.88 -37.24
C LEU A 740 26.73 9.90 -36.40
N MET A 741 27.34 11.03 -36.04
CA MET A 741 26.75 12.03 -35.14
C MET A 741 26.68 13.42 -35.77
N ASP A 742 25.68 14.20 -35.35
CA ASP A 742 25.56 15.60 -35.72
C ASP A 742 26.72 16.42 -35.10
N PRO A 743 27.51 17.17 -35.90
CA PRO A 743 28.62 17.99 -35.41
C PRO A 743 28.22 19.00 -34.32
N CYS A 744 27.00 19.54 -34.39
CA CYS A 744 26.47 20.48 -33.41
C CYS A 744 26.25 19.79 -32.05
N ILE A 745 25.74 18.56 -32.04
CA ILE A 745 25.56 17.79 -30.80
C ILE A 745 26.92 17.36 -30.23
N VAL A 746 27.85 16.92 -31.08
CA VAL A 746 29.21 16.58 -30.67
C VAL A 746 29.88 17.77 -29.97
N PHE A 747 29.71 18.97 -30.53
CA PHE A 747 30.17 20.21 -29.90
C PHE A 747 29.50 20.46 -28.54
N LEU A 748 28.17 20.35 -28.46
CA LEU A 748 27.43 20.55 -27.20
C LEU A 748 27.83 19.58 -26.11
N ILE A 749 28.09 18.31 -26.43
CA ILE A 749 28.59 17.31 -25.47
C ILE A 749 29.97 17.73 -24.95
N MET A 750 30.89 18.12 -25.84
CA MET A 750 32.22 18.61 -25.47
C MET A 750 32.16 19.86 -24.58
N GLU A 751 31.32 20.83 -24.94
CA GLU A 751 31.10 22.03 -24.14
C GLU A 751 30.51 21.69 -22.76
N SER A 752 29.55 20.77 -22.71
CA SER A 752 28.93 20.33 -21.46
C SER A 752 29.91 19.60 -20.52
N ILE A 753 30.89 18.85 -21.05
CA ILE A 753 31.98 18.28 -20.23
C ILE A 753 32.84 19.39 -19.62
N ALA A 754 33.22 20.40 -20.40
CA ALA A 754 34.01 21.53 -19.90
C ALA A 754 33.23 22.36 -18.86
N ILE A 755 31.92 22.56 -19.07
CA ILE A 755 31.01 23.19 -18.10
C ILE A 755 30.92 22.35 -16.83
N SER A 756 30.75 21.04 -16.95
CA SER A 756 30.64 20.13 -15.80
C SER A 756 31.90 20.13 -14.94
N PHE A 757 33.08 20.22 -15.55
CA PHE A 757 34.35 20.41 -14.85
C PHE A 757 34.41 21.73 -14.06
N ALA A 758 33.88 22.81 -14.65
CA ALA A 758 33.84 24.12 -13.99
C ALA A 758 32.79 24.17 -12.86
N TYR A 759 31.63 23.55 -13.06
CA TYR A 759 30.51 23.52 -12.12
C TYR A 759 30.81 22.66 -10.88
N LEU A 760 31.30 21.43 -11.06
CA LEU A 760 31.60 20.50 -9.95
C LEU A 760 32.92 20.82 -9.23
N LYS A 761 33.52 21.98 -9.52
CA LYS A 761 34.80 22.36 -8.96
C LYS A 761 34.73 22.36 -7.43
N PRO A 762 35.51 21.51 -6.72
CA PRO A 762 35.47 21.48 -5.26
C PRO A 762 35.92 22.81 -4.64
N ALA A 763 35.14 23.32 -3.68
CA ALA A 763 35.43 24.55 -2.93
C ALA A 763 36.35 24.34 -1.71
N GLY A 764 36.63 23.07 -1.37
CA GLY A 764 37.41 22.60 -0.23
C GLY A 764 36.98 21.18 0.15
N TYR A 765 37.80 20.42 0.88
CA TYR A 765 37.44 19.07 1.31
C TYR A 765 36.55 19.11 2.56
N SER A 766 35.32 18.63 2.43
CA SER A 766 34.43 18.30 3.55
C SER A 766 34.10 16.80 3.45
N VAL A 767 34.15 16.08 4.57
CA VAL A 767 33.83 14.63 4.66
C VAL A 767 32.36 14.35 4.30
N SER A 768 31.53 15.39 4.12
CA SER A 768 30.13 15.27 3.70
C SER A 768 29.90 15.35 2.18
N ASP A 769 30.89 15.75 1.35
CA ASP A 769 30.72 16.06 -0.08
C ASP A 769 31.47 15.11 -1.04
N HIS A 770 31.46 13.80 -0.77
CA HIS A 770 32.21 12.81 -1.58
C HIS A 770 31.65 12.64 -3.01
N THR A 771 30.33 12.71 -3.21
CA THR A 771 29.69 12.46 -4.51
C THR A 771 30.05 13.47 -5.61
N PRO A 772 29.91 14.80 -5.40
CA PRO A 772 30.30 15.78 -6.42
C PRO A 772 31.82 15.77 -6.67
N THR A 773 32.62 15.53 -5.62
CA THR A 773 34.08 15.45 -5.71
C THR A 773 34.53 14.26 -6.56
N THR A 774 33.97 13.06 -6.33
CA THR A 774 34.28 11.87 -7.14
C THR A 774 33.85 12.03 -8.59
N LEU A 775 32.69 12.64 -8.85
CA LEU A 775 32.22 12.95 -10.19
C LEU A 775 33.15 13.94 -10.92
N TRP A 776 33.69 14.95 -10.22
CA TRP A 776 34.66 15.89 -10.78
C TRP A 776 35.96 15.21 -11.24
N TYR A 777 36.48 14.25 -10.45
CA TYR A 777 37.65 13.45 -10.83
C TYR A 777 37.40 12.58 -12.07
N ARG A 778 36.21 11.98 -12.18
CA ARG A 778 35.80 11.19 -13.36
C ARG A 778 35.65 12.06 -14.61
N ILE A 779 35.08 13.26 -14.47
CA ILE A 779 35.04 14.25 -15.56
C ILE A 779 36.44 14.68 -15.99
N SER A 780 37.36 14.84 -15.05
CA SER A 780 38.75 15.20 -15.35
C SER A 780 39.44 14.12 -16.18
N LEU A 781 39.18 12.84 -15.88
CA LEU A 781 39.64 11.71 -16.68
C LEU A 781 39.06 11.76 -18.10
N CYS A 782 37.74 11.91 -18.22
CA CYS A 782 37.08 12.06 -19.52
C CYS A 782 37.64 13.25 -20.33
N ALA A 783 37.80 14.42 -19.70
CA ALA A 783 38.36 15.61 -20.34
C ALA A 783 39.79 15.36 -20.83
N THR A 784 40.62 14.66 -20.06
CA THR A 784 41.99 14.30 -20.47
C THR A 784 42.00 13.39 -21.69
N VAL A 785 41.11 12.39 -21.73
CA VAL A 785 40.94 11.51 -22.90
C VAL A 785 40.46 12.33 -24.11
N LEU A 786 39.50 13.25 -23.94
CA LEU A 786 39.04 14.13 -25.02
C LEU A 786 40.13 15.06 -25.54
N ILE A 787 40.99 15.61 -24.69
CA ILE A 787 42.14 16.44 -25.11
C ILE A 787 43.06 15.66 -26.06
N GLN A 788 43.28 14.38 -25.77
CA GLN A 788 44.15 13.53 -26.59
C GLN A 788 43.48 13.05 -27.88
N ARG A 789 42.16 12.79 -27.86
CA ARG A 789 41.41 12.18 -28.97
C ARG A 789 40.72 13.19 -29.87
N GLN A 790 40.32 14.34 -29.34
CA GLN A 790 39.57 15.39 -30.00
C GLN A 790 40.28 16.73 -29.81
N PRO A 791 41.26 17.09 -30.66
CA PRO A 791 42.06 18.31 -30.48
C PRO A 791 41.25 19.61 -30.37
N MET A 792 40.05 19.65 -30.99
CA MET A 792 39.13 20.79 -30.88
C MET A 792 38.61 21.02 -29.45
N PHE A 793 38.58 19.98 -28.60
CA PHE A 793 38.14 20.09 -27.21
C PHE A 793 39.00 21.06 -26.41
N VAL A 794 40.30 21.17 -26.69
CA VAL A 794 41.20 22.11 -25.99
C VAL A 794 40.71 23.56 -26.13
N ASN A 795 40.26 23.94 -27.33
CA ASN A 795 39.75 25.28 -27.59
C ASN A 795 38.41 25.53 -26.86
N ILE A 796 37.53 24.53 -26.84
CA ILE A 796 36.25 24.58 -26.12
C ILE A 796 36.50 24.68 -24.60
N PHE A 797 37.39 23.85 -24.08
CA PHE A 797 37.78 23.87 -22.67
C PHE A 797 38.39 25.23 -22.29
N ALA A 798 39.25 25.78 -23.13
CA ALA A 798 39.84 27.11 -22.92
C ALA A 798 38.80 28.23 -22.93
N TYR A 799 37.81 28.15 -23.83
CA TYR A 799 36.70 29.09 -23.89
C TYR A 799 35.92 29.09 -22.56
N VAL A 800 35.53 27.93 -22.06
CA VAL A 800 34.78 27.80 -20.79
C VAL A 800 35.62 28.30 -19.60
N CYS A 801 36.88 27.89 -19.49
CA CYS A 801 37.76 28.34 -18.40
C CYS A 801 37.93 29.87 -18.35
N ARG A 802 38.05 30.51 -19.52
CA ARG A 802 38.17 31.98 -19.63
C ARG A 802 36.86 32.68 -19.25
N LYS A 803 35.71 32.15 -19.66
CA LYS A 803 34.39 32.72 -19.36
C LYS A 803 34.06 32.70 -17.87
N VAL A 804 34.29 31.57 -17.21
CA VAL A 804 33.95 31.39 -15.78
C VAL A 804 35.08 31.88 -14.86
N THR A 805 36.23 32.31 -15.40
CA THR A 805 37.42 32.72 -14.63
C THR A 805 37.88 31.64 -13.64
N LEU A 806 37.92 30.39 -14.11
CA LEU A 806 38.18 29.23 -13.27
C LEU A 806 39.56 29.34 -12.60
N LYS A 807 39.59 29.33 -11.26
CA LYS A 807 40.85 29.29 -10.49
C LYS A 807 41.35 27.83 -10.40
N PRO A 808 42.68 27.59 -10.39
CA PRO A 808 43.22 26.28 -10.07
C PRO A 808 42.78 25.83 -8.67
N ILE A 809 42.77 24.52 -8.44
CA ILE A 809 42.50 23.93 -7.13
C ILE A 809 43.83 23.45 -6.56
N ASP A 810 44.17 23.92 -5.36
CA ASP A 810 45.27 23.37 -4.57
C ASP A 810 44.68 22.40 -3.55
N MET A 811 44.51 21.12 -3.93
CA MET A 811 44.17 20.06 -2.97
C MET A 811 45.46 19.51 -2.34
N PRO A 812 45.54 19.38 -1.00
CA PRO A 812 46.68 18.74 -0.34
C PRO A 812 46.89 17.31 -0.84
N LYS A 813 48.15 16.95 -1.18
CA LYS A 813 48.50 15.61 -1.69
C LYS A 813 47.98 14.48 -0.81
N GLN A 814 48.08 14.65 0.50
CA GLN A 814 47.64 13.66 1.48
C GLN A 814 46.13 13.36 1.37
N GLN A 815 45.30 14.37 1.08
CA GLN A 815 43.85 14.16 0.91
C GLN A 815 43.52 13.40 -0.38
N VAL A 816 44.31 13.59 -1.44
CA VAL A 816 44.16 12.84 -2.68
C VAL A 816 44.62 11.39 -2.49
N GLU A 817 45.72 11.17 -1.77
CA GLU A 817 46.20 9.84 -1.40
C GLU A 817 45.18 9.10 -0.53
N ASP A 818 44.55 9.76 0.46
CA ASP A 818 43.48 9.18 1.28
C ASP A 818 42.29 8.75 0.41
N LEU A 819 41.84 9.58 -0.55
CA LEU A 819 40.75 9.23 -1.47
C LEU A 819 41.07 8.03 -2.38
N ILE A 820 42.33 7.88 -2.79
CA ILE A 820 42.79 6.73 -3.57
C ILE A 820 42.85 5.47 -2.70
N ASN A 821 43.42 5.59 -1.50
CA ASN A 821 43.56 4.47 -0.56
C ASN A 821 42.22 3.93 -0.08
N ASP A 822 41.24 4.81 0.11
CA ASP A 822 39.87 4.49 0.48
C ASP A 822 39.03 4.02 -0.73
N GLY A 823 39.58 4.03 -1.95
CA GLY A 823 38.93 3.53 -3.17
C GLY A 823 37.86 4.45 -3.76
N TRP A 824 37.77 5.70 -3.32
CA TRP A 824 36.79 6.67 -3.84
C TRP A 824 37.13 7.17 -5.25
N ILE A 825 38.42 7.26 -5.58
CA ILE A 825 38.91 7.67 -6.90
C ILE A 825 40.06 6.78 -7.36
N SER A 826 40.21 6.61 -8.68
CA SER A 826 41.36 5.93 -9.24
C SER A 826 42.60 6.84 -9.30
N ALA A 827 43.79 6.24 -9.29
CA ALA A 827 45.04 6.97 -9.49
C ALA A 827 45.08 7.71 -10.85
N ASP A 828 44.49 7.10 -11.89
CA ASP A 828 44.36 7.70 -13.23
C ASP A 828 43.46 8.95 -13.20
N SER A 829 42.34 8.89 -12.47
CA SER A 829 41.45 10.05 -12.29
C SER A 829 42.15 11.18 -11.53
N ALA A 830 42.95 10.85 -10.50
CA ALA A 830 43.72 11.83 -9.76
C ALA A 830 44.80 12.50 -10.64
N SER A 831 45.55 11.71 -11.42
CA SER A 831 46.55 12.21 -12.36
C SER A 831 45.92 13.09 -13.45
N ALA A 832 44.77 12.67 -13.99
CA ALA A 832 44.01 13.43 -14.96
C ALA A 832 43.53 14.78 -14.41
N ALA A 833 43.06 14.81 -13.16
CA ALA A 833 42.67 16.05 -12.50
C ALA A 833 43.83 17.04 -12.34
N ASP A 834 45.02 16.57 -11.95
CA ASP A 834 46.21 17.42 -11.85
C ASP A 834 46.61 18.00 -13.22
N PHE A 835 46.55 17.17 -14.26
CA PHE A 835 46.79 17.60 -15.64
C PHE A 835 45.80 18.67 -16.12
N VAL A 836 44.49 18.43 -15.95
CA VAL A 836 43.45 19.37 -16.39
C VAL A 836 43.49 20.67 -15.58
N CYS A 837 43.78 20.62 -14.28
CA CYS A 837 44.03 21.80 -13.45
C CYS A 837 45.25 22.60 -13.93
N THR A 838 46.35 21.93 -14.28
CA THR A 838 47.55 22.55 -14.83
C THR A 838 47.25 23.21 -16.19
N LEU A 839 46.46 22.56 -17.03
CA LEU A 839 46.01 23.11 -18.30
C LEU A 839 45.14 24.35 -18.09
N ALA A 840 44.14 24.29 -17.20
CA ALA A 840 43.29 25.42 -16.86
C ALA A 840 44.10 26.61 -16.32
N SER A 841 45.11 26.35 -15.49
CA SER A 841 46.06 27.35 -14.99
C SER A 841 46.88 27.97 -16.12
N SER A 842 47.31 27.18 -17.11
CA SER A 842 48.13 27.63 -18.24
C SER A 842 47.36 28.41 -19.31
N ILE A 843 46.04 28.19 -19.41
CA ILE A 843 45.14 28.88 -20.35
C ILE A 843 44.84 30.32 -19.92
N ARG A 844 44.95 30.58 -18.61
CA ARG A 844 44.84 31.91 -18.01
C ARG A 844 46.11 32.71 -18.24
#